data_AF-A0A2D6IYP5-F1
#
_entry.id   AF-A0A2D6IYP5-F1
#
_cell.length_a   1.000
_cell.length_b   1.000
_cell.length_c   1.000
_cell.angle_alpha   90.00
_cell.angle_beta   90.00
_cell.angle_gamma   90.00
#
_symmetry.space_group_name_H-M   'P 1'
#
loop_
_entity.id
_entity.type
_entity.pdbx_description
1 polymer ?
#
loop_
_entity_poly.entity_id
_entity_poly.type
_entity_poly.pdbx_seq_one_letter_code
_entity_poly.pdbx_strand_id
1 'polypeptide(L)'
;MESEVGGSRIPHFYKMSINERVQAVHDKGLLTDSDLDSLVSGEVTLGLSAADKMIENVIGVLGLPIGLALNFLINSKEYVVPLVVEEPSIVAALSATAKLTRSSGGFTTTSTDPVLIGQIQVIDIPDLNRAKAAIHEHKQEILDLANSFHPRMVARGGGAMDIEISSFPLESMQGEMIAVHLLVDTRDAMGANLVNGMCEGVAPLIETITEGTVFLRILSNLTDRALATAEVTLTVEQLAGKGFNGERVRDGIIVAADFAHADPYRAATHNKGVMNGIDAVALATGNDWRAIEAGAHAYAARHGRYGSLTRWSKDENGNLHGYIKIPIKVGIVGAPLKSNPGVAMNLRMIGAESATELAEVMAAVGLAQNFAALKALATEGIQTGHMTLHARSVVKAADAPDELFDETVDLLVRSNEIKAWKAEEIVAQLISERSTSGKKEKPTDADTGIGHGKVILLGEHSVVYGRHAIACPLPLTMRAVVEDRDKGVELLIPRWGIEYQLAKPPEQQRSFEKASSMIMDQLGLSDRGMCIEVFPDVPRGMGMGGSAALAVAIIRALDLHYRLGLSDEEVNDLAYQSEQVAHGQPSGIDNTVATYGKPLIFRKGTPPLVEPLHIPKSLSLVIGMTRTEGLTARTVLNVREARDRQPQLYEKIFDDIDALVLQGITAIQNGDHHHLGELMNVCQGLLNALQVSTPEIERLIGIARKAGALGAKLTGGGGGGAVLALCENNADEVQAAMEQRGFQAMTFIAGDMQ
;
A
#
# COMPACT_ATOMS: atom_id res chain seq x y z
N MET A 1 33.83 7.90 -4.56
CA MET A 1 32.40 8.08 -4.26
C MET A 1 31.90 6.74 -3.78
N GLU A 2 32.14 6.44 -2.50
CA GLU A 2 31.51 5.30 -1.85
C GLU A 2 30.02 5.61 -1.70
N SER A 3 29.20 4.73 -2.24
CA SER A 3 27.75 4.85 -2.26
C SER A 3 27.17 4.81 -0.84
N GLU A 4 26.42 5.86 -0.45
CA GLU A 4 25.57 5.91 0.75
C GLU A 4 24.46 4.83 0.68
N VAL A 5 24.82 3.58 0.96
CA VAL A 5 23.88 2.51 1.29
C VAL A 5 23.55 2.62 2.78
N GLY A 6 22.26 2.73 3.15
CA GLY A 6 21.83 2.75 4.56
C GLY A 6 21.43 4.10 5.19
N GLY A 7 21.25 5.18 4.41
CA GLY A 7 20.81 6.47 4.97
C GLY A 7 19.30 6.54 5.31
N SER A 8 18.96 7.01 6.51
CA SER A 8 17.59 7.23 7.01
C SER A 8 16.83 8.39 6.34
N ARG A 9 17.51 9.16 5.49
CA ARG A 9 16.95 10.34 4.80
C ARG A 9 16.52 10.00 3.39
N ILE A 10 15.22 10.13 3.12
CA ILE A 10 14.64 10.04 1.78
C ILE A 10 13.94 11.38 1.46
N PRO A 11 14.55 12.25 0.63
CA PRO A 11 13.96 13.55 0.29
C PRO A 11 12.59 13.40 -0.37
N HIS A 12 11.65 14.30 -0.02
CA HIS A 12 10.32 14.37 -0.63
C HIS A 12 9.48 13.09 -0.53
N PHE A 13 9.78 12.18 0.40
CA PHE A 13 9.07 10.91 0.59
C PHE A 13 7.53 11.05 0.70
N TYR A 14 7.05 12.10 1.38
CA TYR A 14 5.62 12.36 1.54
C TYR A 14 4.91 12.76 0.23
N LYS A 15 5.65 13.21 -0.80
CA LYS A 15 5.11 13.56 -2.12
C LYS A 15 5.07 12.37 -3.08
N MET A 16 5.82 11.30 -2.79
CA MET A 16 5.88 10.10 -3.60
C MET A 16 4.57 9.30 -3.48
N SER A 17 4.19 8.64 -4.56
CA SER A 17 3.19 7.56 -4.57
C SER A 17 3.66 6.36 -3.73
N ILE A 18 2.76 5.43 -3.40
CA ILE A 18 3.10 4.25 -2.59
C ILE A 18 4.20 3.43 -3.28
N ASN A 19 4.09 3.17 -4.59
CA ASN A 19 5.08 2.39 -5.33
C ASN A 19 6.46 3.07 -5.35
N GLU A 20 6.49 4.39 -5.56
CA GLU A 20 7.74 5.16 -5.49
C GLU A 20 8.36 5.14 -4.09
N ARG A 21 7.55 5.18 -3.03
CA ARG A 21 8.04 5.05 -1.65
C ARG A 21 8.66 3.68 -1.40
N VAL A 22 7.97 2.62 -1.79
CA VAL A 22 8.46 1.24 -1.61
C VAL A 22 9.76 1.04 -2.37
N GLN A 23 9.84 1.50 -3.62
CA GLN A 23 11.07 1.43 -4.42
C GLN A 23 12.21 2.25 -3.78
N ALA A 24 11.95 3.47 -3.31
CA ALA A 24 12.98 4.30 -2.69
C ALA A 24 13.55 3.69 -1.40
N VAL A 25 12.74 2.93 -0.65
CA VAL A 25 13.18 2.22 0.56
C VAL A 25 14.00 0.97 0.18
N HIS A 26 13.60 0.26 -0.87
CA HIS A 26 14.36 -0.86 -1.44
C HIS A 26 15.72 -0.41 -1.98
N ASP A 27 15.78 0.66 -2.77
CA ASP A 27 17.02 1.22 -3.33
C ASP A 27 18.02 1.64 -2.24
N LYS A 28 17.52 1.96 -1.03
CA LYS A 28 18.34 2.29 0.14
C LYS A 28 18.92 1.07 0.87
N GLY A 29 18.54 -0.14 0.46
CA GLY A 29 18.94 -1.41 1.06
C GLY A 29 18.18 -1.76 2.34
N LEU A 30 17.05 -1.08 2.62
CA LEU A 30 16.24 -1.31 3.82
C LEU A 30 15.19 -2.42 3.64
N LEU A 31 14.94 -2.82 2.39
CA LEU A 31 14.08 -3.93 2.01
C LEU A 31 14.88 -4.89 1.12
N THR A 32 14.63 -6.19 1.26
CA THR A 32 15.14 -7.19 0.32
C THR A 32 14.26 -7.25 -0.93
N ASP A 33 14.75 -7.87 -2.01
CA ASP A 33 13.93 -8.13 -3.21
C ASP A 33 12.64 -8.89 -2.87
N SER A 34 12.74 -9.86 -1.94
CA SER A 34 11.57 -10.59 -1.44
C SER A 34 10.59 -9.70 -0.68
N ASP A 35 11.07 -8.72 0.09
CA ASP A 35 10.18 -7.80 0.81
C ASP A 35 9.47 -6.84 -0.15
N LEU A 36 10.17 -6.39 -1.21
CA LEU A 36 9.60 -5.59 -2.28
C LEU A 36 8.47 -6.35 -2.98
N ASP A 37 8.74 -7.60 -3.39
CA ASP A 37 7.75 -8.46 -4.03
C ASP A 37 6.53 -8.69 -3.13
N SER A 38 6.75 -8.96 -1.83
CA SER A 38 5.66 -9.14 -0.87
C SER A 38 4.85 -7.87 -0.63
N LEU A 39 5.46 -6.69 -0.63
CA LEU A 39 4.77 -5.41 -0.48
C LEU A 39 3.92 -5.07 -1.72
N VAL A 40 4.44 -5.35 -2.92
CA VAL A 40 3.73 -5.12 -4.19
C VAL A 40 2.60 -6.13 -4.39
N SER A 41 2.80 -7.40 -4.00
CA SER A 41 1.80 -8.46 -4.10
C SER A 41 0.73 -8.43 -3.01
N GLY A 42 0.99 -7.72 -1.89
CA GLY A 42 0.12 -7.64 -0.72
C GLY A 42 0.30 -8.79 0.29
N GLU A 43 1.24 -9.70 0.06
CA GLU A 43 1.54 -10.86 0.91
C GLU A 43 2.10 -10.51 2.30
N VAL A 44 2.52 -9.25 2.51
CA VAL A 44 2.88 -8.74 3.84
C VAL A 44 1.70 -8.73 4.81
N THR A 45 0.46 -8.70 4.28
CA THR A 45 -0.76 -8.71 5.09
C THR A 45 -0.97 -10.07 5.76
N LEU A 46 -1.30 -10.07 7.05
CA LEU A 46 -1.58 -11.30 7.80
C LEU A 46 -2.75 -12.07 7.16
N GLY A 47 -2.51 -13.32 6.78
CA GLY A 47 -3.55 -14.20 6.22
C GLY A 47 -4.46 -14.80 7.29
N LEU A 48 -5.72 -15.10 6.93
CA LEU A 48 -6.74 -15.64 7.86
C LEU A 48 -6.30 -16.93 8.56
N SER A 49 -5.64 -17.85 7.86
CA SER A 49 -5.18 -19.11 8.47
C SER A 49 -4.06 -18.90 9.50
N ALA A 50 -3.22 -17.87 9.31
CA ALA A 50 -2.22 -17.51 10.30
C ALA A 50 -2.89 -16.82 11.50
N ALA A 51 -3.83 -15.91 11.25
CA ALA A 51 -4.60 -15.22 12.29
C ALA A 51 -5.37 -16.20 13.19
N ASP A 52 -6.06 -17.19 12.62
CA ASP A 52 -6.83 -18.24 13.36
C ASP A 52 -5.94 -19.10 14.27
N LYS A 53 -4.63 -19.18 14.00
CA LYS A 53 -3.65 -19.85 14.85
C LYS A 53 -3.03 -18.92 15.91
N MET A 54 -3.28 -17.61 15.82
CA MET A 54 -2.74 -16.62 16.75
C MET A 54 -3.67 -16.35 17.93
N ILE A 55 -4.99 -16.31 17.70
CA ILE A 55 -6.01 -16.03 18.72
C ILE A 55 -7.27 -16.86 18.45
N GLU A 56 -8.18 -16.91 19.43
CA GLU A 56 -9.45 -17.63 19.35
C GLU A 56 -10.54 -16.84 18.59
N ASN A 57 -11.50 -17.56 18.00
CA ASN A 57 -12.71 -17.01 17.37
C ASN A 57 -12.46 -15.99 16.24
N VAL A 58 -11.47 -16.24 15.38
CA VAL A 58 -11.12 -15.34 14.27
C VAL A 58 -12.17 -15.38 13.16
N ILE A 59 -12.68 -14.21 12.79
CA ILE A 59 -13.63 -14.01 11.68
C ILE A 59 -13.06 -13.12 10.56
N GLY A 60 -11.87 -12.55 10.75
CA GLY A 60 -11.30 -11.54 9.87
C GLY A 60 -9.95 -11.02 10.36
N VAL A 61 -9.31 -10.19 9.52
CA VAL A 61 -8.11 -9.43 9.88
C VAL A 61 -8.40 -7.94 9.69
N LEU A 62 -8.12 -7.14 10.73
CA LEU A 62 -8.20 -5.69 10.67
C LEU A 62 -6.84 -5.12 10.25
N GLY A 63 -6.79 -4.43 9.11
CA GLY A 63 -5.58 -3.76 8.64
C GLY A 63 -5.43 -2.36 9.21
N LEU A 64 -4.22 -1.99 9.64
CA LEU A 64 -3.84 -0.62 10.02
C LEU A 64 -2.75 -0.08 9.09
N PRO A 65 -2.71 1.25 8.82
CA PRO A 65 -1.68 1.83 7.96
C PRO A 65 -0.27 1.64 8.54
N ILE A 66 0.68 1.34 7.66
CA ILE A 66 2.12 1.35 7.98
C ILE A 66 2.75 2.60 7.37
N GLY A 67 3.36 3.44 8.19
CA GLY A 67 4.14 4.61 7.78
C GLY A 67 5.59 4.51 8.24
N LEU A 68 6.48 5.27 7.59
CA LEU A 68 7.90 5.32 7.96
C LEU A 68 8.25 6.69 8.54
N ALA A 69 8.73 6.70 9.78
CA ALA A 69 9.39 7.85 10.35
C ALA A 69 10.86 7.87 9.95
N LEU A 70 11.22 8.90 9.18
CA LEU A 70 12.55 9.06 8.60
C LEU A 70 13.44 9.96 9.46
N ASN A 71 14.74 9.97 9.14
CA ASN A 71 15.74 10.87 9.70
C ASN A 71 16.15 10.62 11.16
N PHE A 72 15.79 9.50 11.79
CA PHE A 72 16.26 9.25 13.16
C PHE A 72 17.78 9.06 13.18
N LEU A 73 18.45 9.76 14.08
CA LEU A 73 19.86 9.61 14.40
C LEU A 73 19.93 9.39 15.91
N ILE A 74 20.33 8.20 16.33
CA ILE A 74 20.35 7.77 17.73
C ILE A 74 21.71 7.14 17.99
N ASN A 75 22.46 7.64 18.98
CA ASN A 75 23.82 7.19 19.29
C ASN A 75 24.74 7.16 18.04
N SER A 76 24.62 8.16 17.17
CA SER A 76 25.31 8.26 15.87
C SER A 76 24.96 7.19 14.82
N LYS A 77 23.97 6.32 15.08
CA LYS A 77 23.42 5.36 14.11
C LYS A 77 22.11 5.89 13.53
N GLU A 78 21.93 5.68 12.23
CA GLU A 78 20.74 6.12 11.51
C GLU A 78 19.64 5.06 11.53
N TYR A 79 18.40 5.49 11.71
CA TYR A 79 17.23 4.61 11.76
C TYR A 79 16.10 5.09 10.87
N VAL A 80 15.47 4.15 10.18
CA VAL A 80 14.12 4.30 9.62
C VAL A 80 13.17 3.52 10.52
N VAL A 81 12.19 4.23 11.09
CA VAL A 81 11.31 3.66 12.11
C VAL A 81 9.92 3.40 11.50
N PRO A 82 9.53 2.14 11.27
CA PRO A 82 8.18 1.79 10.87
C PRO A 82 7.20 2.03 12.02
N LEU A 83 6.03 2.56 11.69
CA LEU A 83 4.97 2.95 12.60
C LEU A 83 3.65 2.42 12.08
N VAL A 84 2.91 1.69 12.92
CA VAL A 84 1.55 1.23 12.62
C VAL A 84 0.59 2.01 13.48
N VAL A 85 -0.15 2.94 12.86
CA VAL A 85 -1.05 3.85 13.58
C VAL A 85 -2.11 4.45 12.65
N GLU A 86 -3.31 4.65 13.15
CA GLU A 86 -4.44 5.26 12.44
C GLU A 86 -4.49 6.78 12.60
N GLU A 87 -3.96 7.31 13.71
CA GLU A 87 -4.01 8.73 14.03
C GLU A 87 -3.11 9.53 13.06
N PRO A 88 -3.68 10.53 12.36
CA PRO A 88 -2.90 11.33 11.44
C PRO A 88 -1.83 12.16 12.13
N SER A 89 -0.89 12.68 11.34
CA SER A 89 0.18 13.59 11.78
C SER A 89 1.31 12.97 12.60
N ILE A 90 1.11 11.82 13.26
CA ILE A 90 2.15 11.17 14.08
C ILE A 90 3.43 10.92 13.28
N VAL A 91 3.32 10.22 12.15
CA VAL A 91 4.48 9.87 11.30
C VAL A 91 5.21 11.11 10.77
N ALA A 92 4.45 12.14 10.39
CA ALA A 92 4.98 13.39 9.87
C ALA A 92 5.69 14.21 10.96
N ALA A 93 5.09 14.29 12.14
CA ALA A 93 5.62 14.98 13.32
C ALA A 93 6.94 14.35 13.79
N LEU A 94 6.99 13.01 13.85
CA LEU A 94 8.20 12.26 14.17
C LEU A 94 9.30 12.50 13.14
N SER A 95 9.00 12.37 11.84
CA SER A 95 9.98 12.61 10.77
C SER A 95 10.54 14.03 10.78
N ALA A 96 9.68 15.03 11.02
CA ALA A 96 10.09 16.43 11.11
C ALA A 96 10.94 16.72 12.34
N THR A 97 10.58 16.14 13.49
CA THR A 97 11.33 16.27 14.74
C THR A 97 12.70 15.62 14.62
N ALA A 98 12.76 14.39 14.13
CA ALA A 98 14.03 13.69 13.92
C ALA A 98 14.94 14.47 12.97
N LYS A 99 14.39 15.01 11.86
CA LYS A 99 15.14 15.88 10.95
C LYS A 99 15.71 17.12 11.65
N LEU A 100 14.94 17.74 12.54
CA LEU A 100 15.37 18.92 13.30
C LEU A 100 16.53 18.58 14.25
N THR A 101 16.38 17.50 15.03
CA THR A 101 17.34 17.10 16.08
C THR A 101 18.66 16.60 15.50
N ARG A 102 18.66 16.03 14.28
CA ARG A 102 19.89 15.61 13.58
C ARG A 102 20.96 16.69 13.51
N SER A 103 20.57 17.95 13.28
CA SER A 103 21.54 19.05 13.20
C SER A 103 22.24 19.35 14.53
N SER A 104 21.74 18.82 15.66
CA SER A 104 22.38 18.85 16.98
C SER A 104 23.00 17.51 17.40
N GLY A 105 23.21 16.58 16.46
CA GLY A 105 23.73 15.24 16.74
C GLY A 105 22.67 14.18 17.04
N GLY A 106 21.38 14.52 16.95
CA GLY A 106 20.29 13.57 17.14
C GLY A 106 19.96 13.28 18.60
N PHE A 107 19.59 12.03 18.89
CA PHE A 107 19.26 11.55 20.23
C PHE A 107 20.42 10.75 20.82
N THR A 108 20.59 10.84 22.13
CA THR A 108 21.49 9.96 22.89
C THR A 108 20.64 9.03 23.76
N THR A 109 20.92 7.74 23.75
CA THR A 109 20.13 6.73 24.45
C THR A 109 21.00 5.76 25.24
N THR A 110 20.43 5.23 26.32
CA THR A 110 21.02 4.15 27.12
C THR A 110 19.92 3.29 27.72
N SER A 111 20.13 1.98 27.84
CA SER A 111 19.23 1.07 28.57
C SER A 111 19.92 0.36 29.75
N THR A 112 19.13 -0.04 30.74
CA THR A 112 19.55 -1.04 31.73
C THR A 112 19.42 -2.46 31.15
N ASP A 113 19.93 -3.46 31.88
CA ASP A 113 19.75 -4.86 31.53
C ASP A 113 18.25 -5.22 31.43
N PRO A 114 17.85 -6.14 30.51
CA PRO A 114 16.45 -6.46 30.23
C PRO A 114 15.85 -7.43 31.28
N VAL A 115 15.90 -7.00 32.54
CA VAL A 115 15.47 -7.77 33.71
C VAL A 115 13.97 -7.59 33.94
N LEU A 116 13.28 -8.72 34.12
CA LEU A 116 11.87 -8.80 34.50
C LEU A 116 11.71 -9.31 35.93
N ILE A 117 10.56 -9.00 36.53
CA ILE A 117 10.16 -9.50 37.84
C ILE A 117 9.09 -10.57 37.64
N GLY A 118 9.36 -11.78 38.11
CA GLY A 118 8.36 -12.83 38.33
C GLY A 118 7.88 -12.80 39.78
N GLN A 119 6.58 -12.79 40.02
CA GLN A 119 6.01 -12.73 41.37
C GLN A 119 5.43 -14.08 41.78
N ILE A 120 5.85 -14.57 42.95
CA ILE A 120 5.29 -15.73 43.62
C ILE A 120 4.67 -15.25 44.93
N GLN A 121 3.35 -15.31 45.03
CA GLN A 121 2.60 -14.90 46.22
C GLN A 121 2.43 -16.09 47.16
N VAL A 122 2.83 -15.92 48.42
CA VAL A 122 2.68 -16.91 49.49
C VAL A 122 1.74 -16.35 50.57
N ILE A 123 0.76 -17.14 50.98
CA ILE A 123 -0.21 -16.84 52.04
C ILE A 123 -0.26 -17.99 53.06
N ASP A 124 -1.08 -17.86 54.10
CA ASP A 124 -1.24 -18.85 55.18
C ASP A 124 0.08 -19.23 55.86
N ILE A 125 0.96 -18.23 56.03
CA ILE A 125 2.34 -18.43 56.50
C ILE A 125 2.35 -18.58 58.04
N PRO A 126 2.84 -19.70 58.60
CA PRO A 126 2.84 -19.90 60.06
C PRO A 126 3.74 -18.91 60.83
N ASP A 127 4.92 -18.61 60.29
CA ASP A 127 5.87 -17.62 60.83
C ASP A 127 6.54 -16.84 59.70
N LEU A 128 6.15 -15.57 59.57
CA LEU A 128 6.64 -14.69 58.50
C LEU A 128 8.16 -14.50 58.52
N ASN A 129 8.76 -14.35 59.70
CA ASN A 129 10.19 -14.06 59.82
C ASN A 129 11.02 -15.30 59.49
N ARG A 130 10.59 -16.46 59.98
CA ARG A 130 11.22 -17.74 59.63
C ARG A 130 11.09 -18.03 58.14
N ALA A 131 9.92 -17.81 57.54
CA ALA A 131 9.71 -18.01 56.10
C ALA A 131 10.63 -17.12 55.25
N LYS A 132 10.75 -15.82 55.59
CA LYS A 132 11.67 -14.91 54.90
C LYS A 132 13.13 -15.34 55.03
N ALA A 133 13.56 -15.72 56.23
CA ALA A 133 14.92 -16.19 56.47
C ALA A 133 15.22 -17.48 55.68
N ALA A 134 14.27 -18.41 55.64
CA ALA A 134 14.41 -19.67 54.91
C ALA A 134 14.50 -19.45 53.39
N ILE A 135 13.69 -18.56 52.81
CA ILE A 135 13.82 -18.19 51.39
C ILE A 135 15.21 -17.61 51.09
N HIS A 136 15.74 -16.77 51.99
CA HIS A 136 17.09 -16.23 51.82
C HIS A 136 18.20 -17.29 51.92
N GLU A 137 18.08 -18.24 52.84
CA GLU A 137 19.02 -19.36 52.98
C GLU A 137 19.03 -20.27 51.75
N HIS A 138 17.85 -20.53 51.18
CA HIS A 138 17.67 -21.36 49.99
C HIS A 138 17.73 -20.59 48.66
N LYS A 139 18.17 -19.33 48.67
CA LYS A 139 18.19 -18.46 47.47
C LYS A 139 18.87 -19.12 46.26
N GLN A 140 20.06 -19.71 46.46
CA GLN A 140 20.81 -20.31 45.35
C GLN A 140 20.09 -21.53 44.77
N GLU A 141 19.50 -22.37 45.63
CA GLU A 141 18.72 -23.53 45.21
C GLU A 141 17.50 -23.12 44.37
N ILE A 142 16.81 -22.05 44.79
CA ILE A 142 15.68 -21.48 44.06
C ILE A 142 16.13 -20.97 42.67
N LEU A 143 17.24 -20.23 42.61
CA LEU A 143 17.77 -19.71 41.34
C LEU A 143 18.21 -20.84 40.40
N ASP A 144 18.88 -21.86 40.92
CA ASP A 144 19.32 -23.02 40.14
C ASP A 144 18.13 -23.81 39.59
N LEU A 145 17.08 -24.01 40.41
CA LEU A 145 15.85 -24.65 39.97
C LEU A 145 15.14 -23.81 38.89
N ALA A 146 14.98 -22.50 39.10
CA ALA A 146 14.40 -21.60 38.10
C ALA A 146 15.14 -21.68 36.75
N ASN A 147 16.47 -21.64 36.79
CA ASN A 147 17.33 -21.67 35.62
C ASN A 147 17.30 -23.03 34.90
N SER A 148 17.00 -24.12 35.61
CA SER A 148 16.90 -25.47 35.04
C SER A 148 15.77 -25.62 34.01
N PHE A 149 14.70 -24.83 34.11
CA PHE A 149 13.59 -24.84 33.17
C PHE A 149 13.93 -24.21 31.81
N HIS A 150 14.96 -23.35 31.75
CA HIS A 150 15.31 -22.59 30.55
C HIS A 150 16.82 -22.59 30.24
N PRO A 151 17.45 -23.77 30.06
CA PRO A 151 18.90 -23.91 29.93
C PRO A 151 19.48 -23.18 28.71
N ARG A 152 18.69 -23.03 27.63
CA ARG A 152 19.12 -22.29 26.42
C ARG A 152 19.26 -20.80 26.64
N MET A 153 18.46 -20.21 27.53
CA MET A 153 18.55 -18.79 27.88
C MET A 153 19.76 -18.55 28.78
N VAL A 154 19.98 -19.44 29.75
CA VAL A 154 21.17 -19.45 30.61
C VAL A 154 22.44 -19.58 29.79
N ALA A 155 22.46 -20.46 28.79
CA ALA A 155 23.60 -20.60 27.87
C ALA A 155 23.91 -19.34 27.04
N ARG A 156 22.94 -18.42 26.90
CA ARG A 156 23.11 -17.11 26.24
C ARG A 156 23.42 -15.99 27.25
N GLY A 157 23.68 -16.34 28.50
CA GLY A 157 23.99 -15.44 29.60
C GLY A 157 22.77 -14.90 30.35
N GLY A 158 21.54 -15.18 29.94
CA GLY A 158 20.33 -14.78 30.68
C GLY A 158 20.04 -15.68 31.89
N GLY A 159 18.81 -15.65 32.39
CA GLY A 159 18.40 -16.49 33.52
C GLY A 159 17.90 -15.69 34.73
N ALA A 160 17.41 -16.42 35.73
CA ALA A 160 17.15 -15.90 37.06
C ALA A 160 18.47 -15.51 37.71
N MET A 161 18.56 -14.25 38.13
CA MET A 161 19.77 -13.61 38.66
C MET A 161 19.70 -13.41 40.16
N ASP A 162 18.51 -13.06 40.67
CA ASP A 162 18.33 -12.65 42.06
C ASP A 162 16.88 -12.89 42.53
N ILE A 163 16.67 -12.77 43.84
CA ILE A 163 15.37 -12.85 44.50
C ILE A 163 15.26 -11.68 45.48
N GLU A 164 14.19 -10.90 45.34
CA GLU A 164 13.76 -9.89 46.32
C GLU A 164 12.52 -10.39 47.07
N ILE A 165 12.36 -10.01 48.33
CA ILE A 165 11.23 -10.46 49.16
C ILE A 165 10.57 -9.24 49.79
N SER A 166 9.25 -9.14 49.65
CA SER A 166 8.42 -8.14 50.32
C SER A 166 7.29 -8.81 51.07
N SER A 167 6.77 -8.17 52.13
CA SER A 167 5.56 -8.63 52.80
C SER A 167 4.53 -7.52 52.88
N PHE A 168 3.26 -7.91 52.79
CA PHE A 168 2.14 -7.00 52.80
C PHE A 168 1.00 -7.56 53.65
N PRO A 169 0.26 -6.72 54.39
CA PRO A 169 -0.94 -7.17 55.08
C PRO A 169 -2.03 -7.54 54.06
N LEU A 170 -2.82 -8.57 54.38
CA LEU A 170 -4.06 -8.84 53.66
C LEU A 170 -5.13 -7.88 54.18
N GLU A 171 -5.67 -7.02 53.31
CA GLU A 171 -6.67 -6.03 53.76
C GLU A 171 -8.05 -6.64 54.03
N SER A 172 -8.41 -7.67 53.26
CA SER A 172 -9.73 -8.32 53.32
C SER A 172 -9.77 -9.60 54.16
N MET A 173 -8.62 -10.05 54.68
CA MET A 173 -8.48 -11.26 55.47
C MET A 173 -7.47 -11.04 56.60
N GLN A 174 -7.51 -11.84 57.66
CA GLN A 174 -6.46 -11.79 58.67
C GLN A 174 -5.19 -12.47 58.15
N GLY A 175 -4.04 -11.83 58.37
CA GLY A 175 -2.73 -12.37 58.02
C GLY A 175 -1.91 -11.43 57.12
N GLU A 176 -0.72 -11.88 56.78
CA GLU A 176 0.19 -11.22 55.86
C GLU A 176 0.55 -12.17 54.72
N MET A 177 0.87 -11.59 53.57
CA MET A 177 1.40 -12.31 52.42
C MET A 177 2.88 -11.99 52.23
N ILE A 178 3.64 -12.95 51.70
CA ILE A 178 4.96 -12.72 51.15
C ILE A 178 4.84 -12.67 49.62
N ALA A 179 5.45 -11.66 49.01
CA ALA A 179 5.71 -11.61 47.58
C ALA A 179 7.20 -11.90 47.35
N VAL A 180 7.49 -13.04 46.74
CA VAL A 180 8.83 -13.40 46.27
C VAL A 180 8.97 -12.92 44.83
N HIS A 181 9.93 -12.03 44.60
CA HIS A 181 10.22 -11.45 43.29
C HIS A 181 11.47 -12.10 42.71
N LEU A 182 11.28 -12.94 41.69
CA LEU A 182 12.37 -13.53 40.91
C LEU A 182 12.83 -12.54 39.84
N LEU A 183 14.08 -12.07 39.92
CA LEU A 183 14.67 -11.18 38.92
C LEU A 183 15.27 -12.01 37.78
N VAL A 184 14.73 -11.86 36.56
CA VAL A 184 15.09 -12.70 35.41
C VAL A 184 15.57 -11.85 34.23
N ASP A 185 16.81 -12.03 33.80
CA ASP A 185 17.31 -11.51 32.53
C ASP A 185 16.80 -12.38 31.38
N THR A 186 15.95 -11.78 30.56
CA THR A 186 15.27 -12.46 29.44
C THR A 186 15.93 -12.20 28.08
N ARG A 187 17.06 -11.48 28.07
CA ARG A 187 17.81 -11.12 26.86
C ARG A 187 16.86 -10.49 25.82
N ASP A 188 16.87 -11.01 24.60
CA ASP A 188 16.11 -10.48 23.47
C ASP A 188 14.63 -10.92 23.41
N ALA A 189 14.19 -11.77 24.34
CA ALA A 189 12.80 -12.19 24.40
C ALA A 189 11.98 -11.19 25.21
N MET A 190 10.70 -11.00 24.89
CA MET A 190 9.80 -10.19 25.73
C MET A 190 9.68 -10.79 27.14
N GLY A 191 9.67 -12.13 27.26
CA GLY A 191 9.96 -12.81 28.52
C GLY A 191 8.76 -13.28 29.36
N ALA A 192 7.52 -12.90 29.02
CA ALA A 192 6.33 -13.24 29.83
C ALA A 192 6.17 -14.74 30.13
N ASN A 193 6.10 -15.58 29.09
CA ASN A 193 5.93 -17.04 29.25
C ASN A 193 7.14 -17.70 29.93
N LEU A 194 8.34 -17.15 29.72
CA LEU A 194 9.58 -17.62 30.34
C LEU A 194 9.55 -17.41 31.85
N VAL A 195 9.24 -16.18 32.28
CA VAL A 195 9.18 -15.81 33.70
C VAL A 195 8.06 -16.56 34.41
N ASN A 196 6.87 -16.66 33.80
CA ASN A 196 5.76 -17.43 34.37
C ASN A 196 6.13 -18.89 34.57
N GLY A 197 6.75 -19.53 33.58
CA GLY A 197 7.22 -20.92 33.69
C GLY A 197 8.24 -21.11 34.81
N MET A 198 9.15 -20.17 35.02
CA MET A 198 10.07 -20.20 36.16
C MET A 198 9.33 -20.07 37.50
N CYS A 199 8.39 -19.14 37.61
CA CYS A 199 7.58 -18.97 38.83
C CYS A 199 6.75 -20.21 39.15
N GLU A 200 6.15 -20.83 38.14
CA GLU A 200 5.40 -22.09 38.27
C GLU A 200 6.29 -23.24 38.72
N GLY A 201 7.46 -23.38 38.10
CA GLY A 201 8.40 -24.45 38.42
C GLY A 201 9.04 -24.34 39.80
N VAL A 202 9.24 -23.12 40.30
CA VAL A 202 9.82 -22.83 41.62
C VAL A 202 8.79 -22.90 42.75
N ALA A 203 7.50 -22.71 42.45
CA ALA A 203 6.45 -22.60 43.46
C ALA A 203 6.41 -23.77 44.49
N PRO A 204 6.53 -25.06 44.12
CA PRO A 204 6.50 -26.14 45.09
C PRO A 204 7.65 -26.11 46.11
N LEU A 205 8.83 -25.64 45.67
CA LEU A 205 9.99 -25.45 46.55
C LEU A 205 9.72 -24.30 47.54
N ILE A 206 9.13 -23.20 47.07
CA ILE A 206 8.75 -22.07 47.92
C ILE A 206 7.69 -22.47 48.96
N GLU A 207 6.67 -23.25 48.59
CA GLU A 207 5.68 -23.79 49.55
C GLU A 207 6.38 -24.63 50.63
N THR A 208 7.30 -25.49 50.22
CA THR A 208 8.06 -26.35 51.15
C THR A 208 8.91 -25.54 52.13
N ILE A 209 9.62 -24.53 51.64
CA ILE A 209 10.51 -23.67 52.45
C ILE A 209 9.71 -22.80 53.43
N THR A 210 8.56 -22.29 52.98
CA THR A 210 7.77 -21.30 53.75
C THR A 210 6.73 -21.94 54.66
N GLU A 211 6.42 -23.23 54.46
CA GLU A 211 5.27 -23.93 55.07
C GLU A 211 3.92 -23.22 54.80
N GLY A 212 3.87 -22.36 53.77
CA GLY A 212 2.69 -21.61 53.35
C GLY A 212 2.14 -22.08 52.01
N THR A 213 1.07 -21.42 51.55
CA THR A 213 0.36 -21.75 50.31
C THR A 213 0.73 -20.76 49.21
N VAL A 214 1.17 -21.23 48.04
CA VAL A 214 1.45 -20.37 46.88
C VAL A 214 0.20 -20.18 46.02
N PHE A 215 -0.17 -18.92 45.78
CA PHE A 215 -1.37 -18.59 45.00
C PHE A 215 -1.05 -18.06 43.60
N LEU A 216 -0.51 -16.85 43.47
CA LEU A 216 -0.14 -16.25 42.19
C LEU A 216 1.31 -16.58 41.81
N ARG A 217 1.54 -16.86 40.51
CA ARG A 217 2.82 -17.18 39.88
C ARG A 217 2.88 -16.48 38.53
N ILE A 218 3.14 -15.18 38.52
CA ILE A 218 2.91 -14.33 37.35
C ILE A 218 3.96 -13.24 37.26
N LEU A 219 4.34 -12.86 36.04
CA LEU A 219 5.20 -11.69 35.85
C LEU A 219 4.54 -10.38 36.34
N SER A 220 5.36 -9.40 36.67
CA SER A 220 4.96 -8.01 36.83
C SER A 220 5.14 -7.25 35.52
N ASN A 221 4.11 -6.52 35.09
CA ASN A 221 4.21 -5.56 33.96
C ASN A 221 4.80 -4.21 34.37
N LEU A 222 4.98 -3.94 35.68
CA LEU A 222 5.82 -2.84 36.13
C LEU A 222 7.28 -3.27 35.94
N THR A 223 7.78 -3.04 34.73
CA THR A 223 9.11 -3.47 34.27
C THR A 223 10.20 -2.47 34.64
N ASP A 224 10.18 -1.96 35.88
CA ASP A 224 11.04 -0.87 36.34
C ASP A 224 12.55 -1.23 36.47
N ARG A 225 12.91 -2.49 36.18
CA ARG A 225 14.30 -2.97 36.03
C ARG A 225 14.80 -2.95 34.58
N ALA A 226 13.90 -2.81 33.60
CA ALA A 226 14.20 -2.70 32.17
C ALA A 226 13.87 -1.27 31.69
N LEU A 227 14.74 -0.31 32.05
CA LEU A 227 14.57 1.11 31.77
C LEU A 227 15.34 1.52 30.54
N ALA A 228 14.68 2.20 29.61
CA ALA A 228 15.30 2.92 28.51
C ALA A 228 15.30 4.42 28.81
N THR A 229 16.40 5.08 28.45
CA THR A 229 16.60 6.52 28.59
C THR A 229 16.90 7.12 27.23
N ALA A 230 16.31 8.29 26.93
CA ALA A 230 16.66 9.07 25.76
C ALA A 230 16.78 10.56 26.10
N GLU A 231 17.71 11.22 25.43
CA GLU A 231 18.02 12.64 25.62
C GLU A 231 18.19 13.35 24.28
N VAL A 232 17.83 14.63 24.25
CA VAL A 232 18.01 15.49 23.07
C VAL A 232 18.24 16.94 23.46
N THR A 233 19.14 17.62 22.73
CA THR A 233 19.39 19.06 22.90
C THR A 233 19.07 19.81 21.61
N LEU A 234 18.27 20.87 21.71
CA LEU A 234 17.92 21.75 20.59
C LEU A 234 18.29 23.20 20.88
N THR A 235 19.04 23.80 19.97
CA THR A 235 19.40 25.21 19.99
C THR A 235 18.19 26.10 19.77
N VAL A 236 18.25 27.34 20.25
CA VAL A 236 17.15 28.30 20.09
C VAL A 236 16.95 28.66 18.61
N GLU A 237 18.01 28.67 17.81
CA GLU A 237 17.96 28.91 16.37
C GLU A 237 17.12 27.86 15.64
N GLN A 238 17.23 26.60 16.04
CA GLN A 238 16.42 25.49 15.49
C GLN A 238 14.95 25.56 15.90
N LEU A 239 14.66 26.13 17.06
CA LEU A 239 13.30 26.28 17.57
C LEU A 239 12.57 27.45 16.92
N ALA A 240 13.30 28.45 16.42
CA ALA A 240 12.75 29.60 15.73
C ALA A 240 12.05 29.19 14.42
N GLY A 241 10.92 29.84 14.12
CA GLY A 241 10.17 29.56 12.89
C GLY A 241 8.76 30.14 12.92
N LYS A 242 8.19 30.37 11.73
CA LYS A 242 6.82 30.88 11.55
C LYS A 242 6.50 32.15 12.38
N GLY A 243 7.47 33.04 12.54
CA GLY A 243 7.32 34.28 13.32
C GLY A 243 7.48 34.13 14.84
N PHE A 244 7.75 32.92 15.36
CA PHE A 244 8.06 32.70 16.77
C PHE A 244 9.56 32.76 17.04
N ASN A 245 9.95 33.51 18.06
CA ASN A 245 11.30 33.54 18.60
C ASN A 245 11.62 32.19 19.28
N GLY A 246 12.79 31.62 18.99
CA GLY A 246 13.22 30.32 19.51
C GLY A 246 13.28 30.23 21.05
N GLU A 247 13.67 31.30 21.74
CA GLU A 247 13.66 31.37 23.20
C GLU A 247 12.24 31.26 23.76
N ARG A 248 11.29 31.97 23.13
CA ARG A 248 9.88 31.89 23.51
C ARG A 248 9.31 30.49 23.30
N VAL A 249 9.71 29.81 22.23
CA VAL A 249 9.31 28.41 21.97
C VAL A 249 9.91 27.47 23.03
N ARG A 250 11.22 27.59 23.33
CA ARG A 250 11.89 26.84 24.39
C ARG A 250 11.15 27.00 25.72
N ASP A 251 10.97 28.24 26.15
CA ASP A 251 10.38 28.54 27.46
C ASP A 251 8.91 28.10 27.52
N GLY A 252 8.16 28.23 26.41
CA GLY A 252 6.81 27.70 26.29
C GLY A 252 6.73 26.17 26.43
N ILE A 253 7.69 25.44 25.84
CA ILE A 253 7.79 23.98 25.99
C ILE A 253 8.08 23.59 27.44
N ILE A 254 9.01 24.28 28.11
CA ILE A 254 9.35 24.04 29.51
C ILE A 254 8.13 24.28 30.41
N VAL A 255 7.44 25.41 30.25
CA VAL A 255 6.23 25.73 31.03
C VAL A 255 5.12 24.70 30.78
N ALA A 256 4.93 24.25 29.55
CA ALA A 256 3.95 23.21 29.23
C ALA A 256 4.31 21.84 29.85
N ALA A 257 5.59 21.52 29.95
CA ALA A 257 6.08 20.32 30.64
C ALA A 257 5.92 20.44 32.16
N ASP A 258 6.17 21.61 32.74
CA ASP A 258 5.94 21.88 34.17
C ASP A 258 4.45 21.76 34.54
N PHE A 259 3.55 22.20 33.66
CA PHE A 259 2.10 21.97 33.85
C PHE A 259 1.77 20.47 33.91
N ALA A 260 2.39 19.64 33.06
CA ALA A 260 2.22 18.19 33.11
C ALA A 260 2.84 17.54 34.36
N HIS A 261 3.85 18.14 35.00
CA HIS A 261 4.35 17.66 36.30
C HIS A 261 3.41 18.07 37.44
N ALA A 262 2.78 19.23 37.34
CA ALA A 262 1.94 19.80 38.39
C ALA A 262 0.52 19.22 38.43
N ASP A 263 -0.03 18.78 37.30
CA ASP A 263 -1.43 18.34 37.17
C ASP A 263 -1.59 16.97 36.48
N PRO A 264 -2.11 15.93 37.18
CA PRO A 264 -2.39 14.61 36.62
C PRO A 264 -3.28 14.62 35.38
N TYR A 265 -4.24 15.55 35.27
CA TYR A 265 -5.09 15.65 34.08
C TYR A 265 -4.26 15.99 32.85
N ARG A 266 -3.33 16.95 32.99
CA ARG A 266 -2.40 17.28 31.93
C ARG A 266 -1.36 16.19 31.71
N ALA A 267 -0.84 15.60 32.78
CA ALA A 267 0.12 14.49 32.72
C ALA A 267 -0.43 13.32 31.88
N ALA A 268 -1.71 13.00 32.02
CA ALA A 268 -2.35 11.91 31.26
C ALA A 268 -2.28 12.18 29.75
N THR A 269 -2.68 13.38 29.31
CA THR A 269 -2.58 13.77 27.89
C THR A 269 -1.14 13.88 27.41
N HIS A 270 -0.24 14.36 28.28
CA HIS A 270 1.19 14.48 27.98
C HIS A 270 1.83 13.12 27.72
N ASN A 271 1.56 12.14 28.57
CA ASN A 271 2.07 10.78 28.44
C ASN A 271 1.38 10.03 27.29
N LYS A 272 0.07 10.24 27.04
CA LYS A 272 -0.59 9.75 25.82
C LYS A 272 0.17 10.18 24.57
N GLY A 273 0.65 11.43 24.54
CA GLY A 273 1.50 11.93 23.46
C GLY A 273 2.80 11.14 23.29
N VAL A 274 3.46 10.72 24.38
CA VAL A 274 4.64 9.83 24.33
C VAL A 274 4.24 8.47 23.73
N MET A 275 3.15 7.89 24.23
CA MET A 275 2.70 6.54 23.87
C MET A 275 2.22 6.43 22.42
N ASN A 276 1.65 7.49 21.84
CA ASN A 276 1.35 7.58 20.41
C ASN A 276 2.53 7.17 19.50
N GLY A 277 3.76 7.52 19.88
CA GLY A 277 4.95 7.11 19.16
C GLY A 277 5.39 5.69 19.51
N ILE A 278 5.46 5.38 20.80
CA ILE A 278 5.95 4.09 21.32
C ILE A 278 5.05 2.93 20.86
N ASP A 279 3.73 3.06 21.02
CA ASP A 279 2.76 2.03 20.67
C ASP A 279 2.75 1.75 19.17
N ALA A 280 2.93 2.79 18.35
CA ALA A 280 3.02 2.63 16.91
C ALA A 280 4.24 1.80 16.49
N VAL A 281 5.37 1.92 17.20
CA VAL A 281 6.55 1.05 17.00
C VAL A 281 6.30 -0.34 17.58
N ALA A 282 5.64 -0.45 18.73
CA ALA A 282 5.33 -1.73 19.37
C ALA A 282 4.45 -2.59 18.45
N LEU A 283 3.39 -2.01 17.90
CA LEU A 283 2.53 -2.59 16.88
C LEU A 283 3.34 -3.02 15.64
N ALA A 284 4.15 -2.12 15.08
CA ALA A 284 4.95 -2.39 13.88
C ALA A 284 5.91 -3.58 14.06
N THR A 285 6.41 -3.76 15.28
CA THR A 285 7.40 -4.79 15.65
C THR A 285 6.78 -6.01 16.33
N GLY A 286 5.45 -6.09 16.42
CA GLY A 286 4.72 -7.23 16.99
C GLY A 286 4.94 -7.40 18.50
N ASN A 287 5.27 -6.33 19.22
CA ASN A 287 5.41 -6.29 20.66
C ASN A 287 4.08 -5.99 21.36
N ASP A 288 3.91 -6.45 22.60
CA ASP A 288 2.71 -6.21 23.39
C ASP A 288 2.69 -4.77 23.92
N TRP A 289 1.96 -3.90 23.22
CA TRP A 289 1.82 -2.50 23.63
C TRP A 289 1.09 -2.34 24.97
N ARG A 290 0.21 -3.28 25.38
CA ARG A 290 -0.50 -3.16 26.65
C ARG A 290 0.45 -3.33 27.83
N ALA A 291 1.42 -4.24 27.72
CA ALA A 291 2.46 -4.42 28.72
C ALA A 291 3.34 -3.17 28.87
N ILE A 292 3.70 -2.55 27.74
CA ILE A 292 4.47 -1.30 27.72
C ILE A 292 3.67 -0.15 28.35
N GLU A 293 2.42 0.04 27.94
CA GLU A 293 1.50 1.06 28.49
C GLU A 293 1.32 0.91 30.00
N ALA A 294 1.04 -0.30 30.48
CA ALA A 294 0.87 -0.57 31.89
C ALA A 294 2.14 -0.22 32.70
N GLY A 295 3.32 -0.62 32.20
CA GLY A 295 4.59 -0.31 32.84
C GLY A 295 4.90 1.17 32.85
N ALA A 296 4.71 1.86 31.72
CA ALA A 296 4.94 3.29 31.57
C ALA A 296 4.04 4.11 32.50
N HIS A 297 2.73 3.87 32.48
CA HIS A 297 1.78 4.61 33.29
C HIS A 297 1.91 4.33 34.79
N ALA A 298 2.21 3.09 35.19
CA ALA A 298 2.51 2.77 36.59
C ALA A 298 3.80 3.47 37.05
N TYR A 299 4.84 3.48 36.22
CA TYR A 299 6.09 4.17 36.52
C TYR A 299 5.92 5.69 36.64
N ALA A 300 5.02 6.28 35.85
CA ALA A 300 4.64 7.69 35.96
C ALA A 300 4.04 8.06 37.33
N ALA A 301 3.50 7.10 38.08
CA ALA A 301 2.91 7.29 39.40
C ALA A 301 3.79 6.84 40.57
N ARG A 302 5.02 6.36 40.33
CA ARG A 302 5.91 5.75 41.34
C ARG A 302 6.22 6.61 42.56
N HIS A 303 6.05 7.93 42.47
CA HIS A 303 6.29 8.88 43.56
C HIS A 303 5.02 9.25 44.35
N GLY A 304 3.96 8.43 44.23
CA GLY A 304 2.68 8.63 44.93
C GLY A 304 1.70 9.57 44.23
N ARG A 305 2.09 10.19 43.10
CA ARG A 305 1.21 10.98 42.22
C ARG A 305 1.60 10.73 40.78
N TYR A 306 0.58 10.59 39.93
CA TYR A 306 0.76 10.43 38.49
C TYR A 306 1.30 11.74 37.86
N GLY A 307 2.46 11.67 37.21
CA GLY A 307 3.16 12.81 36.62
C GLY A 307 3.69 12.55 35.21
N SER A 308 4.54 13.46 34.70
CA SER A 308 5.13 13.34 33.37
C SER A 308 6.24 12.28 33.31
N LEU A 309 6.31 11.54 32.20
CA LEU A 309 7.41 10.63 31.88
C LEU A 309 8.66 11.35 31.34
N THR A 310 8.51 12.59 30.87
CA THR A 310 9.59 13.36 30.26
C THR A 310 9.89 14.62 31.05
N ARG A 311 11.13 15.09 31.00
CA ARG A 311 11.53 16.40 31.55
C ARG A 311 12.06 17.28 30.44
N TRP A 312 11.64 18.54 30.44
CA TRP A 312 12.15 19.58 29.55
C TRP A 312 12.74 20.70 30.41
N SER A 313 13.95 21.12 30.07
CA SER A 313 14.69 22.13 30.85
C SER A 313 15.61 22.95 29.96
N LYS A 314 16.10 24.07 30.49
CA LYS A 314 17.16 24.86 29.87
C LYS A 314 18.52 24.31 30.27
N ASP A 315 19.41 24.07 29.32
CA ASP A 315 20.80 23.68 29.61
C ASP A 315 21.67 24.90 30.00
N GLU A 316 22.95 24.66 30.30
CA GLU A 316 23.91 25.72 30.68
C GLU A 316 24.15 26.75 29.57
N ASN A 317 23.99 26.35 28.30
CA ASN A 317 24.16 27.21 27.13
C ASN A 317 22.86 27.92 26.72
N GLY A 318 21.76 27.65 27.41
CA GLY A 318 20.45 28.20 27.14
C GLY A 318 19.62 27.48 26.07
N ASN A 319 20.05 26.30 25.65
CA ASN A 319 19.33 25.43 24.73
C ASN A 319 18.20 24.67 25.44
N LEU A 320 17.29 24.10 24.67
CA LEU A 320 16.26 23.21 25.17
C LEU A 320 16.83 21.79 25.32
N HIS A 321 16.80 21.25 26.52
CA HIS A 321 17.18 19.88 26.83
C HIS A 321 15.94 19.05 27.18
N GLY A 322 15.75 17.94 26.48
CA GLY A 322 14.68 16.97 26.72
C GLY A 322 15.24 15.65 27.23
N TYR A 323 14.54 15.03 28.18
CA TYR A 323 14.91 13.78 28.82
C TYR A 323 13.69 12.88 29.00
N ILE A 324 13.81 11.58 28.74
CA ILE A 324 12.81 10.57 29.11
C ILE A 324 13.51 9.39 29.80
N LYS A 325 12.88 8.85 30.85
CA LYS A 325 13.25 7.55 31.44
C LYS A 325 11.99 6.74 31.67
N ILE A 326 11.91 5.59 31.02
CA ILE A 326 10.66 4.85 30.90
C ILE A 326 10.93 3.33 30.87
N PRO A 327 10.09 2.51 31.54
CA PRO A 327 10.13 1.06 31.39
C PRO A 327 9.70 0.65 29.98
N ILE A 328 10.58 -0.01 29.24
CA ILE A 328 10.27 -0.55 27.92
C ILE A 328 10.89 -1.95 27.83
N LYS A 329 10.09 -2.96 28.15
CA LYS A 329 10.45 -4.35 27.84
C LYS A 329 9.83 -4.77 26.52
N VAL A 330 10.69 -5.05 25.55
CA VAL A 330 10.33 -5.59 24.24
C VAL A 330 11.14 -6.83 23.93
N GLY A 331 10.78 -7.49 22.83
CA GLY A 331 11.56 -8.56 22.24
C GLY A 331 11.77 -8.37 20.75
N ILE A 332 12.90 -8.89 20.26
CA ILE A 332 13.21 -9.03 18.83
C ILE A 332 13.20 -10.50 18.39
N VAL A 333 12.85 -11.41 19.30
CA VAL A 333 12.62 -12.84 19.04
C VAL A 333 11.29 -13.28 19.64
N GLY A 334 10.66 -14.28 19.04
CA GLY A 334 9.42 -14.87 19.56
C GLY A 334 8.47 -15.36 18.48
N ALA A 335 7.27 -15.74 18.90
CA ALA A 335 6.20 -16.19 18.01
C ALA A 335 5.74 -15.13 16.99
N PRO A 336 5.59 -13.83 17.34
CA PRO A 336 5.09 -12.81 16.42
C PRO A 336 5.91 -12.67 15.12
N LEU A 337 7.24 -12.84 15.19
CA LEU A 337 8.12 -12.79 14.02
C LEU A 337 7.87 -13.93 13.02
N LYS A 338 7.40 -15.09 13.51
CA LYS A 338 7.13 -16.25 12.65
C LYS A 338 5.70 -16.28 12.14
N SER A 339 4.77 -15.66 12.86
CA SER A 339 3.35 -15.69 12.53
C SER A 339 2.90 -14.51 11.65
N ASN A 340 3.61 -13.37 11.68
CA ASN A 340 3.27 -12.19 10.90
C ASN A 340 4.46 -11.72 10.03
N PRO A 341 4.39 -11.88 8.69
CA PRO A 341 5.45 -11.47 7.77
C PRO A 341 5.82 -9.97 7.88
N GLY A 342 4.83 -9.11 8.08
CA GLY A 342 5.05 -7.66 8.22
C GLY A 342 5.86 -7.29 9.46
N VAL A 343 5.69 -8.02 10.56
CA VAL A 343 6.49 -7.82 11.79
C VAL A 343 7.97 -8.12 11.53
N ALA A 344 8.26 -9.23 10.86
CA ALA A 344 9.63 -9.63 10.57
C ALA A 344 10.33 -8.64 9.62
N MET A 345 9.61 -8.15 8.61
CA MET A 345 10.09 -7.10 7.69
C MET A 345 10.39 -5.80 8.44
N ASN A 346 9.46 -5.33 9.28
CA ASN A 346 9.63 -4.08 10.02
C ASN A 346 10.81 -4.12 10.99
N LEU A 347 11.03 -5.24 11.70
CA LEU A 347 12.19 -5.40 12.58
C LEU A 347 13.51 -5.37 11.81
N ARG A 348 13.58 -6.03 10.63
CA ARG A 348 14.76 -5.94 9.74
C ARG A 348 15.01 -4.51 9.27
N MET A 349 13.95 -3.78 8.93
CA MET A 349 14.04 -2.39 8.48
C MET A 349 14.58 -1.45 9.57
N ILE A 350 14.21 -1.66 10.84
CA ILE A 350 14.78 -0.91 11.96
C ILE A 350 16.27 -1.22 12.12
N GLY A 351 16.66 -2.49 11.97
CA GLY A 351 18.06 -2.92 12.11
C GLY A 351 18.58 -2.83 13.56
N ALA A 352 17.70 -3.03 14.54
CA ALA A 352 18.10 -3.19 15.95
C ALA A 352 18.66 -4.60 16.17
N GLU A 353 19.84 -4.69 16.77
CA GLU A 353 20.60 -5.92 17.01
C GLU A 353 20.25 -6.57 18.36
N SER A 354 19.61 -5.82 19.26
CA SER A 354 19.17 -6.30 20.57
C SER A 354 17.80 -5.72 20.97
N ALA A 355 17.11 -6.38 21.90
CA ALA A 355 15.86 -5.85 22.47
C ALA A 355 16.08 -4.54 23.26
N THR A 356 17.26 -4.38 23.88
CA THR A 356 17.67 -3.15 24.56
C THR A 356 17.83 -1.99 23.58
N GLU A 357 18.45 -2.22 22.42
CA GLU A 357 18.56 -1.22 21.36
C GLU A 357 17.19 -0.84 20.79
N LEU A 358 16.28 -1.80 20.59
CA LEU A 358 14.91 -1.48 20.19
C LEU A 358 14.19 -0.63 21.26
N ALA A 359 14.38 -0.94 22.55
CA ALA A 359 13.82 -0.15 23.64
C ALA A 359 14.37 1.29 23.66
N GLU A 360 15.66 1.48 23.39
CA GLU A 360 16.28 2.78 23.22
C GLU A 360 15.69 3.57 22.04
N VAL A 361 15.49 2.91 20.88
CA VAL A 361 14.82 3.52 19.72
C VAL A 361 13.40 3.98 20.09
N MET A 362 12.64 3.15 20.80
CA MET A 362 11.29 3.50 21.24
C MET A 362 11.29 4.66 22.24
N ALA A 363 12.24 4.73 23.17
CA ALA A 363 12.38 5.87 24.08
C ALA A 363 12.67 7.18 23.32
N ALA A 364 13.56 7.14 22.32
CA ALA A 364 13.84 8.29 21.46
C ALA A 364 12.60 8.73 20.66
N VAL A 365 11.84 7.77 20.10
CA VAL A 365 10.58 8.03 19.40
C VAL A 365 9.54 8.67 20.34
N GLY A 366 9.39 8.15 21.56
CA GLY A 366 8.49 8.72 22.57
C GLY A 366 8.85 10.15 22.95
N LEU A 367 10.15 10.43 23.15
CA LEU A 367 10.63 11.79 23.42
C LEU A 367 10.42 12.74 22.23
N ALA A 368 10.68 12.27 21.01
CA ALA A 368 10.46 13.02 19.78
C ALA A 368 8.99 13.38 19.59
N GLN A 369 8.08 12.43 19.84
CA GLN A 369 6.65 12.67 19.73
C GLN A 369 6.15 13.67 20.77
N ASN A 370 6.65 13.54 22.01
CA ASN A 370 6.35 14.49 23.07
C ASN A 370 6.81 15.92 22.73
N PHE A 371 8.03 16.06 22.21
CA PHE A 371 8.54 17.34 21.73
C PHE A 371 7.63 17.95 20.67
N ALA A 372 7.23 17.15 19.66
CA ALA A 372 6.38 17.64 18.58
C ALA A 372 5.03 18.18 19.09
N ALA A 373 4.42 17.46 20.04
CA ALA A 373 3.17 17.87 20.67
C ALA A 373 3.33 19.17 21.49
N LEU A 374 4.39 19.27 22.30
CA LEU A 374 4.66 20.48 23.10
C LEU A 374 5.00 21.68 22.22
N LYS A 375 5.80 21.49 21.17
CA LYS A 375 6.16 22.56 20.22
C LYS A 375 4.92 23.11 19.51
N ALA A 376 3.98 22.24 19.12
CA ALA A 376 2.71 22.66 18.53
C ALA A 376 1.86 23.48 19.51
N LEU A 377 1.80 23.06 20.78
CA LEU A 377 1.07 23.78 21.84
C LEU A 377 1.69 25.13 22.19
N ALA A 378 3.02 25.24 22.15
CA ALA A 378 3.75 26.46 22.48
C ALA A 378 3.76 27.52 21.35
N THR A 379 3.34 27.16 20.13
CA THR A 379 3.37 28.05 18.95
C THR A 379 1.96 28.38 18.45
N GLU A 380 1.50 27.71 17.40
CA GLU A 380 0.26 28.04 16.66
C GLU A 380 -0.97 27.27 17.18
N GLY A 381 -0.79 26.39 18.18
CA GLY A 381 -1.80 25.44 18.63
C GLY A 381 -1.91 24.22 17.70
N ILE A 382 -2.43 23.11 18.23
CA ILE A 382 -2.47 21.81 17.49
C ILE A 382 -3.38 21.87 16.26
N GLN A 383 -4.41 22.73 16.28
CA GLN A 383 -5.51 22.71 15.30
C GLN A 383 -5.03 22.94 13.86
N THR A 384 -4.19 23.93 13.58
CA THR A 384 -3.88 24.34 12.19
C THR A 384 -3.18 23.26 11.35
N GLY A 385 -2.32 22.43 11.96
CA GLY A 385 -1.67 21.30 11.28
C GLY A 385 -2.51 20.03 11.23
N HIS A 386 -3.30 19.79 12.29
CA HIS A 386 -4.22 18.65 12.35
C HIS A 386 -5.39 18.79 11.37
N MET A 387 -5.80 20.02 11.07
CA MET A 387 -6.93 20.33 10.20
C MET A 387 -6.78 19.76 8.79
N THR A 388 -5.62 19.87 8.15
CA THR A 388 -5.41 19.31 6.80
C THR A 388 -5.53 17.79 6.79
N LEU A 389 -5.00 17.11 7.81
CA LEU A 389 -5.04 15.65 7.87
C LEU A 389 -6.39 15.12 8.38
N HIS A 390 -7.03 15.83 9.31
CA HIS A 390 -8.42 15.58 9.70
C HIS A 390 -9.36 15.76 8.51
N ALA A 391 -9.13 16.79 7.68
CA ALA A 391 -9.85 16.97 6.43
C ALA A 391 -9.68 15.76 5.50
N ARG A 392 -8.48 15.19 5.36
CA ARG A 392 -8.28 13.92 4.61
C ARG A 392 -9.10 12.77 5.16
N SER A 393 -9.12 12.56 6.48
CA SER A 393 -9.95 11.50 7.10
C SER A 393 -11.45 11.73 6.86
N VAL A 394 -11.90 12.98 6.93
CA VAL A 394 -13.30 13.36 6.70
C VAL A 394 -13.69 13.20 5.23
N VAL A 395 -12.82 13.58 4.30
CA VAL A 395 -13.02 13.37 2.86
C VAL A 395 -13.06 11.89 2.50
N LYS A 396 -12.21 11.06 3.15
CA LYS A 396 -12.28 9.60 3.00
C LYS A 396 -13.58 9.01 3.54
N ALA A 397 -14.06 9.50 4.68
CA ALA A 397 -15.32 9.05 5.27
C ALA A 397 -16.54 9.46 4.43
N ALA A 398 -16.42 10.55 3.66
CA ALA A 398 -17.40 11.02 2.68
C ALA A 398 -17.33 10.28 1.33
N ASP A 399 -16.52 9.21 1.24
CA ASP A 399 -16.37 8.36 0.06
C ASP A 399 -16.01 9.13 -1.23
N ALA A 400 -15.19 10.17 -1.07
CA ALA A 400 -14.72 10.98 -2.20
C ALA A 400 -13.90 10.12 -3.18
N PRO A 401 -14.18 10.17 -4.50
CA PRO A 401 -13.37 9.48 -5.50
C PRO A 401 -11.90 9.88 -5.42
N ASP A 402 -10.97 8.93 -5.65
CA ASP A 402 -9.52 9.16 -5.55
C ASP A 402 -9.06 10.37 -6.40
N GLU A 403 -9.69 10.58 -7.57
CA GLU A 403 -9.41 11.68 -8.50
C GLU A 403 -9.79 13.08 -7.97
N LEU A 404 -10.74 13.13 -7.04
CA LEU A 404 -11.25 14.36 -6.41
C LEU A 404 -10.72 14.53 -5.00
N PHE A 405 -10.03 13.52 -4.45
CA PHE A 405 -9.68 13.45 -3.04
C PHE A 405 -8.86 14.66 -2.58
N ASP A 406 -7.74 14.94 -3.24
CA ASP A 406 -6.84 16.02 -2.84
C ASP A 406 -7.46 17.41 -3.07
N GLU A 407 -8.23 17.59 -4.15
CA GLU A 407 -8.94 18.85 -4.42
C GLU A 407 -10.05 19.11 -3.38
N THR A 408 -10.80 18.06 -3.01
CA THR A 408 -11.82 18.12 -1.96
C THR A 408 -11.18 18.47 -0.61
N VAL A 409 -10.02 17.88 -0.29
CA VAL A 409 -9.28 18.21 0.94
C VAL A 409 -8.88 19.67 0.96
N ASP A 410 -8.34 20.20 -0.13
CA ASP A 410 -7.94 21.60 -0.21
C ASP A 410 -9.13 22.56 -0.05
N LEU A 411 -10.26 22.28 -0.70
CA LEU A 411 -11.47 23.07 -0.57
C LEU A 411 -12.08 22.97 0.83
N LEU A 412 -12.05 21.79 1.45
CA LEU A 412 -12.56 21.58 2.80
C LEU A 412 -11.70 22.28 3.86
N VAL A 413 -10.39 22.34 3.66
CA VAL A 413 -9.50 23.13 4.53
C VAL A 413 -9.76 24.63 4.35
N ARG A 414 -9.95 25.09 3.10
CA ARG A 414 -10.26 26.50 2.81
C ARG A 414 -11.63 26.93 3.33
N SER A 415 -12.60 26.03 3.40
CA SER A 415 -13.94 26.34 3.92
C SER A 415 -13.93 26.57 5.43
N ASN A 416 -12.87 26.15 6.14
CA ASN A 416 -12.78 26.16 7.60
C ASN A 416 -13.87 25.31 8.31
N GLU A 417 -14.61 24.49 7.55
CA GLU A 417 -15.71 23.64 8.03
C GLU A 417 -15.42 22.16 7.72
N ILE A 418 -14.57 21.54 8.52
CA ILE A 418 -14.15 20.14 8.33
C ILE A 418 -15.21 19.19 8.92
N LYS A 419 -16.27 18.94 8.14
CA LYS A 419 -17.38 18.03 8.48
C LYS A 419 -17.69 17.11 7.31
N ALA A 420 -18.15 15.88 7.60
CA ALA A 420 -18.46 14.88 6.57
C ALA A 420 -19.48 15.41 5.55
N TRP A 421 -20.58 16.00 6.02
CA TRP A 421 -21.59 16.61 5.16
C TRP A 421 -21.02 17.74 4.27
N LYS A 422 -20.02 18.50 4.75
CA LYS A 422 -19.39 19.57 3.97
C LYS A 422 -18.43 18.99 2.94
N ALA A 423 -17.73 17.91 3.27
CA ALA A 423 -16.95 17.15 2.31
C ALA A 423 -17.85 16.55 1.22
N GLU A 424 -19.00 15.96 1.58
CA GLU A 424 -20.02 15.47 0.63
C GLU A 424 -20.56 16.60 -0.25
N GLU A 425 -20.83 17.79 0.32
CA GLU A 425 -21.27 18.97 -0.43
C GLU A 425 -20.20 19.42 -1.43
N ILE A 426 -18.93 19.49 -1.01
CA ILE A 426 -17.81 19.85 -1.88
C ILE A 426 -17.59 18.79 -2.97
N VAL A 427 -17.69 17.50 -2.64
CA VAL A 427 -17.61 16.41 -3.62
C VAL A 427 -18.77 16.54 -4.61
N ALA A 428 -20.00 16.74 -4.15
CA ALA A 428 -21.16 16.94 -5.00
C ALA A 428 -21.04 18.21 -5.85
N GLN A 429 -20.46 19.29 -5.31
CA GLN A 429 -20.18 20.51 -6.03
C GLN A 429 -19.10 20.29 -7.09
N LEU A 430 -17.99 19.63 -6.78
CA LEU A 430 -16.94 19.30 -7.75
C LEU A 430 -17.46 18.35 -8.83
N ILE A 431 -18.27 17.36 -8.47
CA ILE A 431 -18.97 16.49 -9.42
C ILE A 431 -19.93 17.32 -10.27
N SER A 432 -20.69 18.24 -9.68
CA SER A 432 -21.65 19.11 -10.38
C SER A 432 -20.97 20.14 -11.26
N GLU A 433 -19.86 20.74 -10.84
CA GLU A 433 -19.03 21.70 -11.58
C GLU A 433 -18.35 20.99 -12.76
N ARG A 434 -17.82 19.77 -12.54
CA ARG A 434 -17.33 18.91 -13.62
C ARG A 434 -18.46 18.36 -14.50
N SER A 435 -19.69 18.26 -13.98
CA SER A 435 -20.90 17.89 -14.75
C SER A 435 -21.54 19.09 -15.48
N THR A 436 -21.31 20.32 -15.02
CA THR A 436 -21.83 21.56 -15.64
C THR A 436 -20.84 22.16 -16.62
N SER A 437 -19.53 21.91 -16.45
CA SER A 437 -18.53 22.02 -17.53
C SER A 437 -18.65 20.92 -18.58
N GLY A 438 -19.46 19.88 -18.33
CA GLY A 438 -19.65 18.71 -19.19
C GLY A 438 -21.07 18.50 -19.72
N LYS A 439 -22.02 19.41 -19.47
CA LYS A 439 -23.38 19.35 -20.04
C LYS A 439 -23.43 20.06 -21.40
N LYS A 440 -22.74 19.48 -22.39
CA LYS A 440 -23.39 19.31 -23.70
C LYS A 440 -24.16 18.00 -23.63
N GLU A 441 -25.43 18.01 -24.04
CA GLU A 441 -26.20 16.79 -24.20
C GLU A 441 -25.40 15.79 -25.04
N LYS A 442 -25.41 14.50 -24.67
CA LYS A 442 -24.83 13.45 -25.51
C LYS A 442 -25.42 13.62 -26.92
N PRO A 443 -24.60 13.89 -27.94
CA PRO A 443 -25.11 14.04 -29.29
C PRO A 443 -25.74 12.70 -29.72
N THR A 444 -26.86 12.78 -30.43
CA THR A 444 -27.56 11.61 -30.97
C THR A 444 -26.63 10.78 -31.85
N ASP A 445 -26.70 9.44 -31.80
CA ASP A 445 -25.82 8.54 -32.56
C ASP A 445 -25.79 8.87 -34.08
N ALA A 446 -26.84 9.50 -34.59
CA ALA A 446 -26.96 9.97 -35.99
C ALA A 446 -25.97 11.09 -36.37
N ASP A 447 -25.45 11.85 -35.40
CA ASP A 447 -24.59 13.03 -35.62
C ASP A 447 -23.18 12.84 -35.04
N THR A 448 -22.82 11.61 -34.66
CA THR A 448 -21.52 11.30 -34.05
C THR A 448 -20.70 10.34 -34.90
N GLY A 449 -19.41 10.61 -35.05
CA GLY A 449 -18.48 9.63 -35.60
C GLY A 449 -18.21 8.54 -34.57
N ILE A 450 -18.45 7.28 -34.92
CA ILE A 450 -18.32 6.13 -34.01
C ILE A 450 -17.21 5.19 -34.46
N GLY A 451 -16.29 4.89 -33.54
CA GLY A 451 -15.30 3.82 -33.67
C GLY A 451 -15.44 2.78 -32.55
N HIS A 452 -15.37 1.50 -32.90
CA HIS A 452 -15.57 0.40 -31.94
C HIS A 452 -14.27 -0.03 -31.26
N GLY A 453 -14.31 -0.29 -29.96
CA GLY A 453 -13.24 -1.04 -29.30
C GLY A 453 -13.20 -2.49 -29.80
N LYS A 454 -12.12 -3.21 -29.49
CA LYS A 454 -11.92 -4.59 -29.94
C LYS A 454 -11.39 -5.51 -28.87
N VAL A 455 -11.69 -6.79 -29.03
CA VAL A 455 -10.97 -7.91 -28.39
C VAL A 455 -10.50 -8.89 -29.44
N ILE A 456 -9.41 -9.58 -29.16
CA ILE A 456 -8.94 -10.71 -29.97
C ILE A 456 -9.29 -11.99 -29.19
N LEU A 457 -10.04 -12.87 -29.83
CA LEU A 457 -10.36 -14.19 -29.25
C LEU A 457 -9.13 -15.09 -29.35
N LEU A 458 -8.54 -15.18 -30.55
CA LEU A 458 -7.33 -15.96 -30.85
C LEU A 458 -6.54 -15.24 -31.96
N GLY A 459 -5.21 -15.41 -31.96
CA GLY A 459 -4.31 -14.88 -33.01
C GLY A 459 -3.50 -13.65 -32.60
N GLU A 460 -3.39 -13.36 -31.29
CA GLU A 460 -2.51 -12.33 -30.77
C GLU A 460 -1.06 -12.59 -31.19
N HIS A 461 -0.36 -11.49 -31.53
CA HIS A 461 1.02 -11.48 -32.04
C HIS A 461 1.24 -12.20 -33.37
N SER A 462 0.70 -13.40 -33.59
CA SER A 462 0.86 -14.14 -34.85
C SER A 462 0.28 -13.38 -36.05
N VAL A 463 -0.80 -12.62 -35.86
CA VAL A 463 -1.42 -11.78 -36.90
C VAL A 463 -0.48 -10.73 -37.49
N VAL A 464 0.47 -10.20 -36.69
CA VAL A 464 1.49 -9.25 -37.16
C VAL A 464 2.41 -9.92 -38.19
N TYR A 465 2.57 -11.24 -38.08
CA TYR A 465 3.41 -12.09 -38.91
C TYR A 465 2.62 -12.84 -39.98
N GLY A 466 1.44 -12.35 -40.38
CA GLY A 466 0.69 -12.89 -41.53
C GLY A 466 -0.15 -14.13 -41.25
N ARG A 467 -0.41 -14.45 -39.98
CA ARG A 467 -1.32 -15.53 -39.57
C ARG A 467 -2.73 -14.99 -39.34
N HIS A 468 -3.71 -15.88 -39.21
CA HIS A 468 -5.10 -15.53 -38.96
C HIS A 468 -5.30 -15.06 -37.52
N ALA A 469 -6.32 -14.24 -37.31
CA ALA A 469 -6.84 -13.90 -36.01
C ALA A 469 -8.37 -13.78 -36.06
N ILE A 470 -9.02 -14.12 -34.94
CA ILE A 470 -10.44 -13.87 -34.72
C ILE A 470 -10.55 -12.66 -33.79
N ALA A 471 -11.26 -11.64 -34.24
CA ALA A 471 -11.54 -10.47 -33.41
C ALA A 471 -13.03 -10.14 -33.36
N CYS A 472 -13.44 -9.57 -32.23
CA CYS A 472 -14.82 -9.14 -32.00
C CYS A 472 -14.83 -7.67 -31.54
N PRO A 473 -15.85 -6.90 -31.93
CA PRO A 473 -16.05 -5.56 -31.41
C PRO A 473 -16.46 -5.64 -29.93
N LEU A 474 -16.04 -4.63 -29.16
CA LEU A 474 -16.54 -4.40 -27.81
C LEU A 474 -17.81 -3.55 -27.86
N PRO A 475 -18.70 -3.66 -26.87
CA PRO A 475 -19.84 -2.73 -26.72
C PRO A 475 -19.39 -1.31 -26.33
N LEU A 476 -18.12 -1.12 -26.00
CA LEU A 476 -17.52 0.18 -25.71
C LEU A 476 -17.10 0.88 -27.01
N THR A 477 -17.51 2.13 -27.18
CA THR A 477 -17.24 2.93 -28.38
C THR A 477 -16.47 4.21 -28.07
N MET A 478 -15.77 4.71 -29.09
CA MET A 478 -15.29 6.08 -29.16
C MET A 478 -16.29 6.88 -29.99
N ARG A 479 -16.85 7.94 -29.42
CA ARG A 479 -17.70 8.87 -30.16
C ARG A 479 -16.97 10.20 -30.32
N ALA A 480 -17.06 10.81 -31.49
CA ALA A 480 -16.50 12.13 -31.76
C ALA A 480 -17.51 13.04 -32.46
N VAL A 481 -17.42 14.34 -32.17
CA VAL A 481 -18.20 15.41 -32.82
C VAL A 481 -17.25 16.54 -33.21
N VAL A 482 -17.56 17.21 -34.32
CA VAL A 482 -16.79 18.34 -34.82
C VAL A 482 -17.66 19.60 -34.79
N GLU A 483 -17.08 20.71 -34.34
CA GLU A 483 -17.68 22.05 -34.38
C GLU A 483 -16.73 23.02 -35.09
N ASP A 484 -17.26 23.92 -35.92
CA ASP A 484 -16.43 24.95 -36.56
C ASP A 484 -15.93 26.00 -35.54
N ARG A 485 -14.72 26.51 -35.78
CA ARG A 485 -14.08 27.58 -35.00
C ARG A 485 -13.37 28.57 -35.94
N ASP A 486 -13.10 29.77 -35.44
CA ASP A 486 -12.49 30.82 -36.26
C ASP A 486 -11.03 30.52 -36.65
N LYS A 487 -10.24 29.88 -35.77
CA LYS A 487 -8.83 29.51 -36.03
C LYS A 487 -8.35 28.31 -35.20
N GLY A 488 -7.54 27.46 -35.83
CA GLY A 488 -6.84 26.34 -35.18
C GLY A 488 -7.69 25.09 -35.02
N VAL A 489 -7.03 23.94 -34.89
CA VAL A 489 -7.68 22.65 -34.61
C VAL A 489 -7.46 22.31 -33.14
N GLU A 490 -8.54 22.19 -32.40
CA GLU A 490 -8.57 21.82 -30.98
C GLU A 490 -9.16 20.42 -30.82
N LEU A 491 -8.54 19.57 -30.00
CA LEU A 491 -9.06 18.25 -29.65
C LEU A 491 -9.30 18.19 -28.15
N LEU A 492 -10.55 17.94 -27.78
CA LEU A 492 -11.01 17.83 -26.40
C LEU A 492 -11.41 16.38 -26.12
N ILE A 493 -10.82 15.79 -25.08
CA ILE A 493 -11.25 14.52 -24.51
C ILE A 493 -11.47 14.72 -23.01
N PRO A 494 -12.62 15.30 -22.60
CA PRO A 494 -12.84 15.75 -21.22
C PRO A 494 -12.66 14.64 -20.19
N ARG A 495 -13.17 13.43 -20.47
CA ARG A 495 -13.07 12.25 -19.58
C ARG A 495 -11.62 11.82 -19.32
N TRP A 496 -10.70 12.15 -20.21
CA TRP A 496 -9.27 11.84 -20.04
C TRP A 496 -8.45 13.06 -19.60
N GLY A 497 -9.09 14.20 -19.35
CA GLY A 497 -8.43 15.47 -19.00
C GLY A 497 -7.50 15.99 -20.10
N ILE A 498 -7.81 15.69 -21.37
CA ILE A 498 -6.96 16.05 -22.51
C ILE A 498 -7.57 17.22 -23.26
N GLU A 499 -6.77 18.26 -23.43
CA GLU A 499 -7.03 19.41 -24.30
C GLU A 499 -5.76 19.66 -25.13
N TYR A 500 -5.82 19.34 -26.43
CA TYR A 500 -4.70 19.52 -27.35
C TYR A 500 -5.02 20.60 -28.37
N GLN A 501 -4.10 21.55 -28.53
CA GLN A 501 -4.08 22.44 -29.68
C GLN A 501 -3.12 21.85 -30.72
N LEU A 502 -3.65 21.43 -31.87
CA LEU A 502 -2.90 20.70 -32.91
C LEU A 502 -1.93 21.61 -33.71
N ALA A 503 -1.78 22.88 -33.34
CA ALA A 503 -0.91 23.85 -33.98
C ALA A 503 0.48 23.95 -33.32
N LYS A 504 1.21 22.83 -33.17
CA LYS A 504 2.63 22.82 -32.75
C LYS A 504 3.56 22.48 -33.91
N PRO A 505 4.81 23.01 -33.93
CA PRO A 505 5.82 22.63 -34.93
C PRO A 505 6.03 21.11 -34.96
N PRO A 506 6.30 20.49 -36.14
CA PRO A 506 6.38 19.02 -36.31
C PRO A 506 7.34 18.30 -35.34
N GLU A 507 8.37 19.01 -34.89
CA GLU A 507 9.40 18.50 -33.96
C GLU A 507 8.91 18.37 -32.50
N GLN A 508 7.82 19.04 -32.13
CA GLN A 508 7.23 19.02 -30.78
C GLN A 508 5.96 18.17 -30.68
N GLN A 509 5.51 17.58 -31.80
CA GLN A 509 4.30 16.77 -31.85
C GLN A 509 4.52 15.36 -31.27
N ARG A 510 3.64 14.94 -30.36
CA ARG A 510 3.57 13.55 -29.86
C ARG A 510 3.02 12.60 -30.94
N SER A 511 3.14 11.29 -30.73
CA SER A 511 2.74 10.25 -31.70
C SER A 511 1.30 10.38 -32.20
N PHE A 512 0.36 10.70 -31.30
CA PHE A 512 -1.05 10.89 -31.64
C PHE A 512 -1.31 12.23 -32.38
N GLU A 513 -0.64 13.32 -32.00
CA GLU A 513 -0.78 14.63 -32.67
C GLU A 513 -0.33 14.54 -34.15
N LYS A 514 0.72 13.76 -34.43
CA LYS A 514 1.19 13.46 -35.80
C LYS A 514 0.15 12.70 -36.61
N ALA A 515 -0.49 11.71 -35.99
CA ALA A 515 -1.50 10.88 -36.63
C ALA A 515 -2.77 11.70 -36.96
N SER A 516 -3.22 12.56 -36.05
CA SER A 516 -4.33 13.48 -36.29
C SER A 516 -4.01 14.53 -37.35
N SER A 517 -2.79 15.12 -37.35
CA SER A 517 -2.37 16.05 -38.41
C SER A 517 -2.40 15.39 -39.78
N MET A 518 -1.93 14.14 -39.88
CA MET A 518 -1.95 13.37 -41.13
C MET A 518 -3.38 13.15 -41.64
N ILE A 519 -4.32 12.80 -40.76
CA ILE A 519 -5.73 12.67 -41.12
C ILE A 519 -6.28 13.99 -41.68
N MET A 520 -5.97 15.13 -41.04
CA MET A 520 -6.43 16.44 -41.53
C MET A 520 -5.85 16.80 -42.90
N ASP A 521 -4.56 16.55 -43.10
CA ASP A 521 -3.86 16.82 -44.35
C ASP A 521 -4.44 16.00 -45.51
N GLN A 522 -4.71 14.71 -45.30
CA GLN A 522 -5.27 13.83 -46.33
C GLN A 522 -6.72 14.18 -46.68
N LEU A 523 -7.49 14.65 -45.72
CA LEU A 523 -8.86 15.12 -45.95
C LEU A 523 -8.92 16.56 -46.48
N GLY A 524 -7.79 17.25 -46.60
CA GLY A 524 -7.72 18.64 -47.08
C GLY A 524 -8.31 19.67 -46.11
N LEU A 525 -8.25 19.38 -44.81
CA LEU A 525 -8.89 20.17 -43.75
C LEU A 525 -7.92 21.01 -42.90
N SER A 526 -6.63 21.01 -43.21
CA SER A 526 -5.56 21.60 -42.39
C SER A 526 -5.67 23.11 -42.17
N ASP A 527 -6.30 23.83 -43.11
CA ASP A 527 -6.51 25.28 -43.03
C ASP A 527 -7.83 25.69 -42.34
N ARG A 528 -8.61 24.73 -41.84
CA ARG A 528 -9.90 24.97 -41.17
C ARG A 528 -9.73 25.08 -39.67
N GLY A 529 -10.43 26.04 -39.06
CA GLY A 529 -10.57 26.10 -37.61
C GLY A 529 -11.70 25.18 -37.15
N MET A 530 -11.42 24.27 -36.22
CA MET A 530 -12.43 23.35 -35.68
C MET A 530 -12.09 22.87 -34.27
N CYS A 531 -13.11 22.46 -33.54
CA CYS A 531 -13.01 21.77 -32.27
C CYS A 531 -13.56 20.35 -32.45
N ILE A 532 -12.73 19.34 -32.16
CA ILE A 532 -13.09 17.93 -32.18
C ILE A 532 -13.27 17.50 -30.72
N GLU A 533 -14.48 17.15 -30.34
CA GLU A 533 -14.81 16.70 -28.98
C GLU A 533 -15.05 15.19 -28.99
N VAL A 534 -14.34 14.45 -28.14
CA VAL A 534 -14.36 12.99 -28.07
C VAL A 534 -14.90 12.52 -26.74
N PHE A 535 -15.84 11.57 -26.80
CA PHE A 535 -16.49 10.93 -25.68
C PHE A 535 -16.08 9.44 -25.64
N PRO A 536 -15.05 9.08 -24.84
CA PRO A 536 -14.56 7.71 -24.79
C PRO A 536 -15.36 6.86 -23.80
N ASP A 537 -15.98 5.77 -24.26
CA ASP A 537 -16.45 4.69 -23.40
C ASP A 537 -15.35 3.65 -23.11
N VAL A 538 -14.36 3.54 -24.01
CA VAL A 538 -13.21 2.62 -23.88
C VAL A 538 -12.16 3.17 -22.90
N PRO A 539 -11.74 2.42 -21.87
CA PRO A 539 -10.62 2.78 -20.99
C PRO A 539 -9.29 2.98 -21.73
N ARG A 540 -8.52 3.98 -21.31
CA ARG A 540 -7.22 4.32 -21.91
C ARG A 540 -6.16 3.26 -21.59
N GLY A 541 -5.32 2.91 -22.56
CA GLY A 541 -4.09 2.13 -22.33
C GLY A 541 -4.26 0.63 -22.04
N MET A 542 -5.45 0.06 -22.28
CA MET A 542 -5.79 -1.32 -21.88
C MET A 542 -5.69 -2.38 -23.00
N GLY A 543 -5.13 -2.05 -24.17
CA GLY A 543 -4.97 -3.00 -25.29
C GLY A 543 -6.26 -3.34 -26.07
N MET A 544 -7.34 -2.58 -25.85
CA MET A 544 -8.67 -2.77 -26.44
C MET A 544 -8.87 -2.02 -27.79
N GLY A 545 -7.80 -1.68 -28.49
CA GLY A 545 -7.87 -0.95 -29.77
C GLY A 545 -8.29 0.53 -29.65
N GLY A 546 -8.06 1.16 -28.49
CA GLY A 546 -8.51 2.54 -28.24
C GLY A 546 -7.94 3.60 -29.18
N SER A 547 -6.71 3.43 -29.68
CA SER A 547 -6.09 4.37 -30.66
C SER A 547 -6.77 4.28 -32.02
N ALA A 548 -6.96 3.07 -32.53
CA ALA A 548 -7.66 2.82 -33.78
C ALA A 548 -9.13 3.25 -33.71
N ALA A 549 -9.83 2.95 -32.61
CA ALA A 549 -11.21 3.38 -32.38
C ALA A 549 -11.33 4.92 -32.37
N LEU A 550 -10.36 5.61 -31.75
CA LEU A 550 -10.30 7.06 -31.72
C LEU A 550 -10.08 7.65 -33.12
N ALA A 551 -9.15 7.10 -33.90
CA ALA A 551 -8.91 7.53 -35.28
C ALA A 551 -10.17 7.37 -36.15
N VAL A 552 -10.83 6.21 -36.10
CA VAL A 552 -12.08 5.95 -36.83
C VAL A 552 -13.19 6.91 -36.42
N ALA A 553 -13.36 7.15 -35.12
CA ALA A 553 -14.37 8.08 -34.61
C ALA A 553 -14.14 9.50 -35.15
N ILE A 554 -12.89 9.98 -35.12
CA ILE A 554 -12.53 11.30 -35.65
C ILE A 554 -12.76 11.38 -37.15
N ILE A 555 -12.30 10.40 -37.93
CA ILE A 555 -12.48 10.38 -39.40
C ILE A 555 -13.97 10.43 -39.75
N ARG A 556 -14.80 9.61 -39.10
CA ARG A 556 -16.25 9.61 -39.32
C ARG A 556 -16.92 10.91 -38.88
N ALA A 557 -16.47 11.53 -37.80
CA ALA A 557 -17.02 12.81 -37.36
C ALA A 557 -16.69 13.94 -38.35
N LEU A 558 -15.50 13.94 -38.95
CA LEU A 558 -15.12 14.88 -40.01
C LEU A 558 -15.91 14.63 -41.30
N ASP A 559 -16.09 13.36 -41.68
CA ASP A 559 -16.90 12.96 -42.83
C ASP A 559 -18.35 13.43 -42.68
N LEU A 560 -18.96 13.23 -41.51
CA LEU A 560 -20.31 13.68 -41.21
C LEU A 560 -20.42 15.22 -41.24
N HIS A 561 -19.48 15.92 -40.60
CA HIS A 561 -19.52 17.38 -40.48
C HIS A 561 -19.27 18.10 -41.81
N TYR A 562 -18.25 17.67 -42.56
CA TYR A 562 -17.88 18.27 -43.84
C TYR A 562 -18.52 17.61 -45.06
N ARG A 563 -19.29 16.53 -44.86
CA ARG A 563 -20.00 15.76 -45.91
C ARG A 563 -19.06 15.28 -47.02
N LEU A 564 -17.97 14.63 -46.62
CA LEU A 564 -16.91 14.20 -47.54
C LEU A 564 -17.33 12.97 -48.37
N GLY A 565 -18.26 12.16 -47.86
CA GLY A 565 -18.81 10.99 -48.56
C GLY A 565 -17.89 9.77 -48.51
N LEU A 566 -17.12 9.60 -47.44
CA LEU A 566 -16.16 8.51 -47.30
C LEU A 566 -16.86 7.15 -47.17
N SER A 567 -16.34 6.15 -47.88
CA SER A 567 -16.69 4.74 -47.70
C SER A 567 -15.99 4.14 -46.48
N ASP A 568 -16.52 3.03 -45.94
CA ASP A 568 -15.86 2.30 -44.84
C ASP A 568 -14.45 1.82 -45.21
N GLU A 569 -14.19 1.54 -46.49
CA GLU A 569 -12.85 1.18 -46.98
C GLU A 569 -11.88 2.36 -46.85
N GLU A 570 -12.30 3.56 -47.26
CA GLU A 570 -11.49 4.78 -47.12
C GLU A 570 -11.27 5.16 -45.64
N VAL A 571 -12.29 5.01 -44.79
CA VAL A 571 -12.15 5.23 -43.33
C VAL A 571 -11.14 4.25 -42.73
N ASN A 572 -11.23 2.97 -43.10
CA ASN A 572 -10.33 1.93 -42.61
C ASN A 572 -8.88 2.19 -43.07
N ASP A 573 -8.68 2.61 -44.32
CA ASP A 573 -7.36 2.91 -44.88
C ASP A 573 -6.71 4.13 -44.21
N LEU A 574 -7.49 5.19 -43.97
CA LEU A 574 -7.03 6.36 -43.23
C LEU A 574 -6.65 6.00 -41.78
N ALA A 575 -7.49 5.22 -41.11
CA ALA A 575 -7.20 4.74 -39.75
C ALA A 575 -5.98 3.82 -39.69
N TYR A 576 -5.76 2.97 -40.70
CA TYR A 576 -4.58 2.12 -40.81
C TYR A 576 -3.30 2.95 -40.96
N GLN A 577 -3.32 3.96 -41.82
CA GLN A 577 -2.17 4.87 -42.00
C GLN A 577 -1.89 5.66 -40.71
N SER A 578 -2.94 6.09 -39.99
CA SER A 578 -2.82 6.74 -38.69
C SER A 578 -2.10 5.84 -37.67
N GLU A 579 -2.47 4.56 -37.61
CA GLU A 579 -1.81 3.57 -36.76
C GLU A 579 -0.36 3.29 -37.19
N GLN A 580 -0.05 3.34 -38.49
CA GLN A 580 1.34 3.23 -38.97
C GLN A 580 2.20 4.41 -38.49
N VAL A 581 1.65 5.63 -38.51
CA VAL A 581 2.34 6.83 -37.98
C VAL A 581 2.53 6.75 -36.47
N ALA A 582 1.52 6.27 -35.74
CA ALA A 582 1.55 6.21 -34.28
C ALA A 582 2.41 5.06 -33.72
N HIS A 583 2.36 3.88 -34.35
CA HIS A 583 2.88 2.61 -33.82
C HIS A 583 3.84 1.86 -34.76
N GLY A 584 4.11 2.39 -35.96
CA GLY A 584 5.10 1.88 -36.90
C GLY A 584 4.59 0.70 -37.75
N GLN A 585 4.46 -0.49 -37.17
CA GLN A 585 4.04 -1.70 -37.88
C GLN A 585 2.78 -2.34 -37.28
N PRO A 586 1.60 -1.73 -37.45
CA PRO A 586 0.34 -2.34 -37.05
C PRO A 586 0.06 -3.65 -37.82
N SER A 587 -0.77 -4.51 -37.24
CA SER A 587 -1.29 -5.70 -37.93
C SER A 587 -2.37 -5.35 -38.95
N GLY A 588 -3.13 -4.27 -38.69
CA GLY A 588 -4.30 -3.87 -39.47
C GLY A 588 -5.64 -4.33 -38.86
N ILE A 589 -5.63 -5.24 -37.87
CA ILE A 589 -6.87 -5.79 -37.32
C ILE A 589 -7.64 -4.77 -36.47
N ASP A 590 -6.93 -3.88 -35.77
CA ASP A 590 -7.54 -2.96 -34.81
C ASP A 590 -8.39 -1.90 -35.53
N ASN A 591 -7.87 -1.26 -36.59
CA ASN A 591 -8.61 -0.32 -37.43
C ASN A 591 -9.76 -1.00 -38.19
N THR A 592 -9.57 -2.24 -38.65
CA THR A 592 -10.61 -2.99 -39.37
C THR A 592 -11.79 -3.31 -38.46
N VAL A 593 -11.57 -3.83 -37.25
CA VAL A 593 -12.65 -4.06 -36.29
C VAL A 593 -13.30 -2.75 -35.85
N ALA A 594 -12.50 -1.71 -35.61
CA ALA A 594 -12.99 -0.40 -35.22
C ALA A 594 -13.92 0.24 -36.27
N THR A 595 -13.64 0.00 -37.56
CA THR A 595 -14.41 0.54 -38.69
C THR A 595 -15.70 -0.25 -38.93
N TYR A 596 -15.59 -1.58 -39.08
CA TYR A 596 -16.74 -2.40 -39.47
C TYR A 596 -17.66 -2.78 -38.31
N GLY A 597 -17.16 -2.78 -37.07
CA GLY A 597 -17.97 -3.05 -35.88
C GLY A 597 -18.61 -4.44 -35.86
N LYS A 598 -17.98 -5.45 -36.50
CA LYS A 598 -18.51 -6.82 -36.64
C LYS A 598 -17.44 -7.87 -36.30
N PRO A 599 -17.82 -9.05 -35.78
CA PRO A 599 -16.90 -10.16 -35.64
C PRO A 599 -16.30 -10.56 -37.00
N LEU A 600 -14.99 -10.77 -37.04
CA LEU A 600 -14.29 -11.05 -38.29
C LEU A 600 -13.08 -11.96 -38.10
N ILE A 601 -12.72 -12.63 -39.19
CA ILE A 601 -11.44 -13.31 -39.39
C ILE A 601 -10.55 -12.34 -40.16
N PHE A 602 -9.37 -12.09 -39.63
CA PHE A 602 -8.39 -11.19 -40.23
C PHE A 602 -7.08 -11.93 -40.50
N ARG A 603 -6.48 -11.70 -41.66
CA ARG A 603 -5.08 -12.06 -41.94
C ARG A 603 -4.38 -10.92 -42.64
N LYS A 604 -3.25 -10.48 -42.09
CA LYS A 604 -2.40 -9.46 -42.71
C LYS A 604 -1.90 -9.95 -44.07
N GLY A 605 -1.98 -9.10 -45.08
CA GLY A 605 -1.60 -9.39 -46.46
C GLY A 605 -1.72 -8.15 -47.35
N THR A 606 -1.53 -8.32 -48.66
CA THR A 606 -1.74 -7.25 -49.64
C THR A 606 -2.50 -7.82 -50.85
N PRO A 607 -3.84 -7.66 -50.93
CA PRO A 607 -4.72 -7.07 -49.91
C PRO A 607 -4.84 -7.96 -48.65
N PRO A 608 -5.25 -7.39 -47.49
CA PRO A 608 -5.54 -8.18 -46.30
C PRO A 608 -6.76 -9.08 -46.51
N LEU A 609 -6.80 -10.23 -45.82
CA LEU A 609 -8.00 -11.05 -45.73
C LEU A 609 -8.89 -10.48 -44.63
N VAL A 610 -10.13 -10.14 -44.98
CA VAL A 610 -11.17 -9.72 -44.03
C VAL A 610 -12.44 -10.49 -44.36
N GLU A 611 -12.79 -11.46 -43.52
CA GLU A 611 -14.00 -12.28 -43.69
C GLU A 611 -14.93 -12.09 -42.48
N PRO A 612 -16.22 -11.76 -42.67
CA PRO A 612 -17.18 -11.72 -41.57
C PRO A 612 -17.30 -13.09 -40.89
N LEU A 613 -17.23 -13.12 -39.56
CA LEU A 613 -17.41 -14.33 -38.78
C LEU A 613 -18.85 -14.41 -38.28
N HIS A 614 -19.61 -15.39 -38.79
CA HIS A 614 -20.92 -15.71 -38.24
C HIS A 614 -20.76 -16.51 -36.94
N ILE A 615 -21.44 -16.07 -35.88
CA ILE A 615 -21.44 -16.71 -34.55
C ILE A 615 -22.87 -17.23 -34.29
N PRO A 616 -23.17 -18.50 -34.61
CA PRO A 616 -24.53 -19.03 -34.54
C PRO A 616 -25.08 -19.12 -33.10
N LYS A 617 -24.19 -19.39 -32.14
CA LYS A 617 -24.48 -19.43 -30.70
C LYS A 617 -23.63 -18.38 -30.01
N SER A 618 -24.29 -17.38 -29.45
CA SER A 618 -23.66 -16.21 -28.83
C SER A 618 -22.62 -16.60 -27.76
N LEU A 619 -21.52 -15.86 -27.72
CA LEU A 619 -20.41 -16.06 -26.78
C LEU A 619 -20.60 -15.13 -25.58
N SER A 620 -20.74 -15.69 -24.38
CA SER A 620 -20.77 -14.93 -23.13
C SER A 620 -19.34 -14.67 -22.66
N LEU A 621 -18.91 -13.40 -22.65
CA LEU A 621 -17.53 -13.00 -22.43
C LEU A 621 -17.42 -12.05 -21.24
N VAL A 622 -16.33 -12.20 -20.47
CA VAL A 622 -15.93 -11.27 -19.42
C VAL A 622 -14.56 -10.72 -19.77
N ILE A 623 -14.41 -9.40 -19.74
CA ILE A 623 -13.12 -8.73 -19.87
C ILE A 623 -12.71 -8.14 -18.52
N GLY A 624 -11.57 -8.58 -17.99
CA GLY A 624 -10.97 -8.07 -16.77
C GLY A 624 -9.73 -7.21 -17.08
N MET A 625 -9.49 -6.15 -16.31
CA MET A 625 -8.45 -5.16 -16.53
C MET A 625 -7.53 -5.02 -15.32
N THR A 626 -6.21 -5.06 -15.56
CA THR A 626 -5.15 -5.13 -14.53
C THR A 626 -4.73 -3.78 -13.94
N ARG A 627 -5.43 -2.67 -14.27
CA ARG A 627 -5.13 -1.26 -13.88
C ARG A 627 -3.76 -0.71 -14.31
N THR A 628 -2.84 -1.56 -14.76
CA THR A 628 -1.54 -1.18 -15.32
C THR A 628 -1.66 -0.95 -16.83
N GLU A 629 -1.27 0.22 -17.32
CA GLU A 629 -1.21 0.49 -18.76
C GLU A 629 -0.22 -0.49 -19.41
N GLY A 630 -0.68 -1.21 -20.44
CA GLY A 630 0.17 -2.17 -21.15
C GLY A 630 1.21 -1.45 -22.00
N LEU A 631 2.49 -1.77 -21.82
CA LEU A 631 3.59 -1.31 -22.69
C LEU A 631 3.58 -2.06 -24.04
N THR A 632 2.44 -2.08 -24.72
CA THR A 632 2.13 -2.84 -25.94
C THR A 632 3.24 -2.71 -26.99
N ALA A 633 3.75 -1.50 -27.24
CA ALA A 633 4.83 -1.27 -28.19
C ALA A 633 6.15 -1.95 -27.78
N ARG A 634 6.50 -1.92 -26.49
CA ARG A 634 7.71 -2.58 -25.97
C ARG A 634 7.57 -4.09 -26.04
N THR A 635 6.40 -4.63 -25.70
CA THR A 635 6.14 -6.08 -25.78
C THR A 635 6.26 -6.60 -27.22
N VAL A 636 5.67 -5.89 -28.18
CA VAL A 636 5.79 -6.23 -29.62
C VAL A 636 7.24 -6.15 -30.11
N LEU A 637 7.99 -5.12 -29.69
CA LEU A 637 9.42 -4.99 -30.02
C LEU A 637 10.23 -6.16 -29.46
N ASN A 638 10.00 -6.56 -28.20
CA ASN A 638 10.68 -7.68 -27.57
C ASN A 638 10.43 -8.99 -28.32
N VAL A 639 9.18 -9.27 -28.72
CA VAL A 639 8.84 -10.47 -29.51
C VAL A 639 9.55 -10.45 -30.85
N ARG A 640 9.59 -9.29 -31.52
CA ARG A 640 10.30 -9.14 -32.81
C ARG A 640 11.80 -9.40 -32.66
N GLU A 641 12.44 -8.81 -31.67
CA GLU A 641 13.87 -9.06 -31.40
C GLU A 641 14.14 -10.53 -31.06
N ALA A 642 13.27 -11.16 -30.28
CA ALA A 642 13.43 -12.56 -29.92
C ALA A 642 13.25 -13.50 -31.12
N ARG A 643 12.28 -13.20 -32.00
CA ARG A 643 12.12 -13.86 -33.30
C ARG A 643 13.36 -13.69 -34.17
N ASP A 644 13.93 -12.50 -34.27
CA ASP A 644 15.12 -12.25 -35.10
C ASP A 644 16.34 -13.05 -34.59
N ARG A 645 16.41 -13.31 -33.28
CA ARG A 645 17.43 -14.19 -32.67
C ARG A 645 17.15 -15.67 -32.90
N GLN A 646 15.88 -16.09 -32.88
CA GLN A 646 15.48 -17.50 -33.02
C GLN A 646 14.28 -17.68 -33.98
N PRO A 647 14.46 -17.51 -35.31
CA PRO A 647 13.35 -17.46 -36.24
C PRO A 647 12.53 -18.76 -36.26
N GLN A 648 13.18 -19.92 -36.34
CA GLN A 648 12.50 -21.22 -36.43
C GLN A 648 11.58 -21.51 -35.24
N LEU A 649 11.99 -21.12 -34.02
CA LEU A 649 11.21 -21.33 -32.82
C LEU A 649 9.96 -20.44 -32.82
N TYR A 650 10.13 -19.16 -33.08
CA TYR A 650 9.04 -18.19 -33.03
C TYR A 650 8.05 -18.37 -34.18
N GLU A 651 8.53 -18.68 -35.39
CA GLU A 651 7.64 -19.00 -36.53
C GLU A 651 6.79 -20.24 -36.21
N LYS A 652 7.36 -21.28 -35.58
CA LYS A 652 6.58 -22.43 -35.12
C LYS A 652 5.51 -22.05 -34.09
N ILE A 653 5.83 -21.18 -33.12
CA ILE A 653 4.84 -20.71 -32.15
C ILE A 653 3.71 -19.94 -32.86
N PHE A 654 4.04 -19.10 -33.85
CA PHE A 654 3.03 -18.39 -34.64
C PHE A 654 2.15 -19.34 -35.46
N ASP A 655 2.72 -20.39 -36.04
CA ASP A 655 1.98 -21.42 -36.78
C ASP A 655 1.11 -22.27 -35.84
N ASP A 656 1.59 -22.59 -34.63
CA ASP A 656 0.82 -23.28 -33.60
C ASP A 656 -0.38 -22.40 -33.15
N ILE A 657 -0.19 -21.08 -32.99
CA ILE A 657 -1.29 -20.14 -32.71
C ILE A 657 -2.28 -20.09 -33.89
N ASP A 658 -1.79 -20.06 -35.14
CA ASP A 658 -2.65 -20.06 -36.34
C ASP A 658 -3.52 -21.32 -36.41
N ALA A 659 -2.95 -22.49 -36.10
CA ALA A 659 -3.69 -23.74 -36.04
C ALA A 659 -4.82 -23.71 -34.98
N LEU A 660 -4.60 -23.04 -33.84
CA LEU A 660 -5.65 -22.82 -32.84
C LEU A 660 -6.73 -21.86 -33.36
N VAL A 661 -6.36 -20.83 -34.11
CA VAL A 661 -7.32 -19.89 -34.72
C VAL A 661 -8.24 -20.63 -35.69
N LEU A 662 -7.69 -21.44 -36.59
CA LEU A 662 -8.47 -22.21 -37.56
C LEU A 662 -9.42 -23.20 -36.88
N GLN A 663 -8.96 -23.91 -35.84
CA GLN A 663 -9.82 -24.75 -35.00
C GLN A 663 -10.89 -23.95 -34.26
N GLY A 664 -10.54 -22.76 -33.77
CA GLY A 664 -11.46 -21.83 -33.11
C GLY A 664 -12.59 -21.36 -34.03
N ILE A 665 -12.30 -21.11 -35.31
CA ILE A 665 -13.32 -20.80 -36.32
C ILE A 665 -14.31 -21.95 -36.44
N THR A 666 -13.82 -23.20 -36.56
CA THR A 666 -14.68 -24.39 -36.62
C THR A 666 -15.49 -24.58 -35.34
N ALA A 667 -14.90 -24.36 -34.15
CA ALA A 667 -15.59 -24.45 -32.87
C ALA A 667 -16.73 -23.44 -32.76
N ILE A 668 -16.49 -22.19 -33.15
CA ILE A 668 -17.49 -21.12 -33.17
C ILE A 668 -18.64 -21.47 -34.13
N GLN A 669 -18.32 -21.92 -35.35
CA GLN A 669 -19.33 -22.30 -36.35
C GLN A 669 -20.21 -23.48 -35.91
N ASN A 670 -19.65 -24.41 -35.13
CA ASN A 670 -20.39 -25.55 -34.58
C ASN A 670 -21.11 -25.24 -33.26
N GLY A 671 -20.92 -24.04 -32.68
CA GLY A 671 -21.47 -23.67 -31.37
C GLY A 671 -20.81 -24.39 -30.19
N ASP A 672 -19.59 -24.94 -30.38
CA ASP A 672 -18.83 -25.67 -29.35
C ASP A 672 -17.99 -24.71 -28.50
N HIS A 673 -18.64 -24.11 -27.50
CA HIS A 673 -18.02 -23.16 -26.58
C HIS A 673 -16.96 -23.80 -25.67
N HIS A 674 -17.14 -25.07 -25.32
CA HIS A 674 -16.18 -25.81 -24.49
C HIS A 674 -14.86 -25.98 -25.23
N HIS A 675 -14.91 -26.46 -26.46
CA HIS A 675 -13.70 -26.61 -27.27
C HIS A 675 -13.02 -25.25 -27.54
N LEU A 676 -13.79 -24.20 -27.80
CA LEU A 676 -13.24 -22.84 -27.92
C LEU A 676 -12.51 -22.39 -26.65
N GLY A 677 -13.08 -22.66 -25.46
CA GLY A 677 -12.46 -22.37 -24.17
C GLY A 677 -11.14 -23.12 -23.95
N GLU A 678 -11.07 -24.39 -24.34
CA GLU A 678 -9.84 -25.18 -24.33
C GLU A 678 -8.76 -24.56 -25.23
N LEU A 679 -9.13 -24.19 -26.46
CA LEU A 679 -8.22 -23.54 -27.41
C LEU A 679 -7.69 -22.20 -26.88
N MET A 680 -8.55 -21.40 -26.20
CA MET A 680 -8.12 -20.16 -25.53
C MET A 680 -7.08 -20.43 -24.44
N ASN A 681 -7.24 -21.49 -23.66
CA ASN A 681 -6.31 -21.84 -22.60
C ASN A 681 -4.95 -22.31 -23.15
N VAL A 682 -4.96 -23.11 -24.22
CA VAL A 682 -3.73 -23.51 -24.93
C VAL A 682 -3.03 -22.29 -25.54
N CYS A 683 -3.80 -21.39 -26.16
CA CYS A 683 -3.28 -20.15 -26.73
C CYS A 683 -2.56 -19.30 -25.66
N GLN A 684 -3.12 -19.18 -24.44
CA GLN A 684 -2.42 -18.50 -23.34
C GLN A 684 -1.06 -19.12 -23.01
N GLY A 685 -0.93 -20.45 -23.09
CA GLY A 685 0.35 -21.14 -22.91
C GLY A 685 1.38 -20.73 -23.97
N LEU A 686 0.96 -20.59 -25.24
CA LEU A 686 1.82 -20.11 -26.32
C LEU A 686 2.17 -18.62 -26.15
N LEU A 687 1.24 -17.80 -25.67
CA LEU A 687 1.50 -16.38 -25.37
C LEU A 687 2.47 -16.22 -24.18
N ASN A 688 2.43 -17.11 -23.19
CA ASN A 688 3.46 -17.20 -22.16
C ASN A 688 4.83 -17.55 -22.74
N ALA A 689 4.89 -18.48 -23.71
CA ALA A 689 6.15 -18.82 -24.40
C ALA A 689 6.73 -17.62 -25.18
N LEU A 690 5.88 -16.72 -25.68
CA LEU A 690 6.30 -15.45 -26.29
C LEU A 690 6.75 -14.39 -25.26
N GLN A 691 6.64 -14.66 -23.95
CA GLN A 691 6.97 -13.75 -22.85
C GLN A 691 6.15 -12.43 -22.87
N VAL A 692 4.88 -12.52 -23.29
CA VAL A 692 3.99 -11.36 -23.37
C VAL A 692 2.99 -11.26 -22.22
N SER A 693 2.91 -12.29 -21.37
CA SER A 693 2.09 -12.30 -20.16
C SER A 693 2.82 -11.70 -18.95
N THR A 694 2.08 -11.31 -17.93
CA THR A 694 2.60 -10.76 -16.65
C THR A 694 2.00 -11.50 -15.46
N PRO A 695 2.63 -11.46 -14.28
CA PRO A 695 2.06 -12.07 -13.07
C PRO A 695 0.63 -11.59 -12.77
N GLU A 696 0.32 -10.32 -13.05
CA GLU A 696 -1.03 -9.74 -12.91
C GLU A 696 -2.03 -10.37 -13.89
N ILE A 697 -1.63 -10.53 -15.16
CA ILE A 697 -2.46 -11.20 -16.18
C ILE A 697 -2.70 -12.66 -15.79
N GLU A 698 -1.66 -13.38 -15.39
CA GLU A 698 -1.78 -14.78 -14.96
C GLU A 698 -2.67 -14.94 -13.72
N ARG A 699 -2.58 -14.01 -12.77
CA ARG A 699 -3.44 -13.96 -11.59
C ARG A 699 -4.90 -13.79 -11.98
N LEU A 700 -5.18 -12.85 -12.90
CA LEU A 700 -6.53 -12.56 -13.36
C LEU A 700 -7.13 -13.73 -14.17
N ILE A 701 -6.33 -14.38 -15.02
CA ILE A 701 -6.69 -15.62 -15.71
C ILE A 701 -7.00 -16.74 -14.70
N GLY A 702 -6.16 -16.89 -13.67
CA GLY A 702 -6.36 -17.86 -12.61
C GLY A 702 -7.65 -17.63 -11.83
N ILE A 703 -8.01 -16.37 -11.57
CA ILE A 703 -9.30 -16.01 -10.95
C ILE A 703 -10.46 -16.41 -11.85
N ALA A 704 -10.41 -16.03 -13.13
CA ALA A 704 -11.47 -16.35 -14.09
C ALA A 704 -11.74 -17.85 -14.19
N ARG A 705 -10.67 -18.65 -14.35
CA ARG A 705 -10.76 -20.11 -14.45
C ARG A 705 -11.26 -20.74 -13.15
N LYS A 706 -10.82 -20.26 -11.98
CA LYS A 706 -11.33 -20.74 -10.68
C LYS A 706 -12.80 -20.41 -10.45
N ALA A 707 -13.29 -19.31 -11.01
CA ALA A 707 -14.70 -18.93 -11.00
C ALA A 707 -15.54 -19.69 -12.06
N GLY A 708 -14.92 -20.58 -12.84
CA GLY A 708 -15.60 -21.48 -13.76
C GLY A 708 -15.63 -21.01 -15.22
N ALA A 709 -14.80 -20.04 -15.63
CA ALA A 709 -14.67 -19.73 -17.06
C ALA A 709 -14.18 -20.95 -17.85
N LEU A 710 -14.79 -21.21 -19.01
CA LEU A 710 -14.41 -22.30 -19.94
C LEU A 710 -12.97 -22.10 -20.44
N GLY A 711 -12.61 -20.86 -20.73
CA GLY A 711 -11.27 -20.47 -21.12
C GLY A 711 -10.99 -19.03 -20.76
N ALA A 712 -9.73 -18.72 -20.44
CA ALA A 712 -9.31 -17.34 -20.18
C ALA A 712 -7.88 -17.13 -20.67
N LYS A 713 -7.64 -15.98 -21.29
CA LYS A 713 -6.33 -15.58 -21.83
C LYS A 713 -6.19 -14.06 -21.87
N LEU A 714 -4.97 -13.58 -22.01
CA LEU A 714 -4.75 -12.16 -22.31
C LEU A 714 -5.37 -11.78 -23.65
N THR A 715 -5.74 -10.51 -23.82
CA THR A 715 -6.17 -9.95 -25.11
C THR A 715 -5.40 -8.67 -25.38
N GLY A 716 -4.98 -8.45 -26.63
CA GLY A 716 -4.13 -7.32 -27.02
C GLY A 716 -2.64 -7.67 -27.04
N GLY A 717 -1.77 -6.64 -26.90
CA GLY A 717 -0.33 -6.80 -27.11
C GLY A 717 0.47 -7.34 -25.91
N GLY A 718 -0.12 -7.47 -24.72
CA GLY A 718 0.56 -7.98 -23.52
C GLY A 718 1.48 -6.97 -22.81
N GLY A 719 2.09 -7.39 -21.69
CA GLY A 719 2.91 -6.54 -20.83
C GLY A 719 2.12 -5.65 -19.85
N GLY A 720 0.93 -6.09 -19.46
CA GLY A 720 -0.11 -5.31 -18.77
C GLY A 720 -1.33 -5.11 -19.67
N GLY A 721 -2.53 -4.92 -19.09
CA GLY A 721 -3.77 -4.69 -19.84
C GLY A 721 -4.93 -5.60 -19.45
N ALA A 722 -5.52 -6.28 -20.44
CA ALA A 722 -6.80 -6.97 -20.31
C ALA A 722 -6.72 -8.50 -20.49
N VAL A 723 -7.61 -9.20 -19.79
CA VAL A 723 -7.86 -10.64 -19.88
C VAL A 723 -9.27 -10.85 -20.39
N LEU A 724 -9.43 -11.73 -21.36
CA LEU A 724 -10.72 -12.17 -21.89
C LEU A 724 -11.02 -13.57 -21.39
N ALA A 725 -12.20 -13.76 -20.80
CA ALA A 725 -12.70 -15.04 -20.32
C ALA A 725 -14.00 -15.40 -21.03
N LEU A 726 -14.08 -16.64 -21.52
CA LEU A 726 -15.27 -17.25 -22.10
C LEU A 726 -16.05 -17.99 -21.00
N CYS A 727 -17.32 -17.65 -20.88
CA CYS A 727 -18.25 -18.20 -19.89
C CYS A 727 -19.39 -18.89 -20.61
N GLU A 728 -20.08 -19.80 -19.91
CA GLU A 728 -21.31 -20.40 -20.43
C GLU A 728 -22.53 -19.70 -19.81
N ASN A 729 -22.79 -19.95 -18.53
CA ASN A 729 -23.91 -19.36 -17.79
C ASN A 729 -23.48 -18.68 -16.48
N ASN A 730 -22.18 -18.37 -16.34
CA ASN A 730 -21.57 -17.91 -15.10
C ASN A 730 -20.74 -16.62 -15.25
N ALA A 731 -21.10 -15.78 -16.23
CA ALA A 731 -20.33 -14.57 -16.55
C ALA A 731 -20.36 -13.56 -15.39
N ASP A 732 -21.49 -13.45 -14.69
CA ASP A 732 -21.65 -12.57 -13.54
C ASP A 732 -20.80 -13.02 -12.34
N GLU A 733 -20.72 -14.34 -12.10
CA GLU A 733 -19.86 -14.91 -11.06
C GLU A 733 -18.37 -14.69 -11.37
N VAL A 734 -17.99 -14.85 -12.63
CA VAL A 734 -16.62 -14.58 -13.08
C VAL A 734 -16.28 -13.09 -12.95
N GLN A 735 -17.19 -12.18 -13.33
CA GLN A 735 -17.03 -10.74 -13.13
C GLN A 735 -16.88 -10.41 -11.64
N ALA A 736 -17.80 -10.89 -10.80
CA ALA A 736 -17.77 -10.63 -9.35
C ALA A 736 -16.47 -11.16 -8.70
N ALA A 737 -15.98 -12.33 -9.13
CA ALA A 737 -14.72 -12.88 -8.63
C ALA A 737 -13.51 -12.00 -8.99
N MET A 738 -13.49 -11.38 -10.17
CA MET A 738 -12.46 -10.42 -10.55
C MET A 738 -12.55 -9.13 -9.73
N GLU A 739 -13.76 -8.58 -9.56
CA GLU A 739 -14.02 -7.33 -8.82
C GLU A 739 -13.70 -7.44 -7.33
N GLN A 740 -14.06 -8.55 -6.68
CA GLN A 740 -13.73 -8.83 -5.28
C GLN A 740 -12.21 -8.87 -5.01
N ARG A 741 -11.41 -9.11 -6.05
CA ARG A 741 -9.94 -9.11 -5.99
C ARG A 741 -9.34 -7.77 -6.42
N GLY A 742 -10.16 -6.74 -6.62
CA GLY A 742 -9.74 -5.38 -6.93
C GLY A 742 -9.57 -5.08 -8.42
N PHE A 743 -9.88 -6.00 -9.32
CA PHE A 743 -9.80 -5.75 -10.77
C PHE A 743 -11.07 -5.07 -11.30
N GLN A 744 -10.95 -4.29 -12.36
CA GLN A 744 -12.14 -3.82 -13.09
C GLN A 744 -12.56 -4.92 -14.07
N ALA A 745 -13.84 -5.23 -14.16
CA ALA A 745 -14.35 -6.22 -15.10
C ALA A 745 -15.68 -5.78 -15.72
N MET A 746 -16.01 -6.32 -16.89
CA MET A 746 -17.32 -6.14 -17.51
C MET A 746 -17.70 -7.36 -18.35
N THR A 747 -18.99 -7.63 -18.43
CA THR A 747 -19.58 -8.67 -19.28
C THR A 747 -20.02 -8.10 -20.63
N PHE A 748 -19.94 -8.91 -21.67
CA PHE A 748 -20.55 -8.62 -22.97
C PHE A 748 -20.82 -9.92 -23.75
N ILE A 749 -21.67 -9.81 -24.76
CA ILE A 749 -22.03 -10.92 -25.64
C ILE A 749 -21.50 -10.64 -27.04
N ALA A 750 -20.85 -11.63 -27.66
CA ALA A 750 -20.45 -11.58 -29.06
C ALA A 750 -21.31 -12.55 -29.90
N GLY A 751 -21.91 -12.06 -30.98
CA GLY A 751 -22.84 -12.81 -31.85
C GLY A 751 -24.25 -12.24 -31.81
N ASP A 752 -25.14 -12.83 -32.61
CA ASP A 752 -26.54 -12.37 -32.70
C ASP A 752 -27.29 -12.68 -31.40
N MET A 753 -28.00 -11.70 -30.83
CA MET A 753 -28.94 -11.96 -29.73
C MET A 753 -30.17 -12.67 -30.32
N GLN A 754 -30.39 -13.93 -29.95
CA GLN A 754 -31.67 -14.60 -30.18
C GLN A 754 -32.69 -14.22 -29.11
#